data_AF-A0A1V8TZX2-F1
#
_entry.id   AF-A0A1V8TZX2-F1
#
_cell.length_a   1.000
_cell.length_b   1.000
_cell.length_c   1.000
_cell.angle_alpha   90.00
_cell.angle_beta   90.00
_cell.angle_gamma   90.00
#
_symmetry.space_group_name_H-M   'P 1'
#
loop_
_entity.id
_entity.type
_entity.pdbx_description
1 polymer ?
#
loop_
_entity_poly.entity_id
_entity_poly.type
_entity_poly.pdbx_seq_one_letter_code
_entity_poly.pdbx_strand_id
1 'polypeptide(L)'
;MTEHPQTFDHFVALADRYFETAAWEEASRALDAADAATRIISKEQLIALDTRRGHIERRKGNYQQAVRLLVQALAANTEGQNLTHVDITCELGNIYMKIDFIKARDLLLEALQGAEQLSKQADLHDDLDLSISAKVQACRAVGKLGMTKYHIATTAPVRRHPLLEEAIDDLERRVQLAESLQHQLERYGDRGKHAFRANVMRIFGLGRLALCYTALHQHEQALQYVRAAAESASRSTDPLVRGLIRFYHGYALLAAGLPDQALLQWEYSTDSDLCSPVIALCKEPSEEHCRWLRRMRSLRSRFDRHDEVGYTALDYAVLADDPKCTAIVTRGLRDEMDSRFPDEEAEADRQVAIKLAEAHRRKQYRDIFQLAFRPILAKTSSSFDSDARLYDLRVQYTIELKTDLRKRELFDKFRSIPYSAFRSLGRLPKPSNVDDMAGLREHLRAEVHRTEGQLPAWPYIVFFSYEWRGRRVGRLNEPDDNDHTQYNRMVDAVELLLGNKDKTTRTRKLTRDRVFIWLDVASIDQNNQVPGAQGRGVSALPLVVTLCNTMISLVDDSYFSRAWCAVEALLMQSLVSYGHHAHLEHHAPQLGTDKQQARGTLIPSRRLKQLQDVATNGSKYAVTKLEDRASIRFLARQAKLLEKL
;
A
#
# COMPACT_ATOMS: atom_id res chain seq x y z
N MET A 1 -7.17 -22.04 23.90
CA MET A 1 -6.13 -22.01 22.86
C MET A 1 -5.05 -21.07 23.36
N THR A 2 -3.92 -21.61 23.78
CA THR A 2 -2.75 -20.83 24.22
C THR A 2 -2.12 -20.19 22.99
N GLU A 3 -2.31 -18.88 22.81
CA GLU A 3 -1.58 -18.11 21.81
C GLU A 3 -0.10 -18.17 22.15
N HIS A 4 0.68 -18.88 21.34
CA HIS A 4 2.13 -18.79 21.41
C HIS A 4 2.54 -17.34 21.15
N PRO A 5 3.42 -16.74 21.97
CA PRO A 5 3.88 -15.38 21.72
C PRO A 5 4.52 -15.31 20.33
N GLN A 6 3.97 -14.47 19.45
CA GLN A 6 4.53 -14.24 18.12
C GLN A 6 5.92 -13.63 18.29
N THR A 7 6.95 -14.33 17.81
CA THR A 7 8.36 -13.92 17.90
C THR A 7 8.78 -13.17 16.64
N PHE A 8 9.96 -12.53 16.70
CA PHE A 8 10.64 -11.95 15.53
C PHE A 8 10.65 -12.92 14.34
N ASP A 9 11.08 -14.18 14.56
CA ASP A 9 11.20 -15.18 13.50
C ASP A 9 9.84 -15.56 12.88
N HIS A 10 8.77 -15.56 13.68
CA HIS A 10 7.42 -15.80 13.17
C HIS A 10 7.00 -14.73 12.15
N PHE A 11 7.24 -13.46 12.46
CA PHE A 11 6.90 -12.35 11.58
C PHE A 11 7.81 -12.28 10.36
N VAL A 12 9.11 -12.59 10.49
CA VAL A 12 10.01 -12.72 9.34
C VAL A 12 9.56 -13.84 8.41
N ALA A 13 9.18 -15.01 8.93
CA ALA A 13 8.64 -16.10 8.13
C ALA A 13 7.32 -15.72 7.44
N LEU A 14 6.47 -14.95 8.12
CA LEU A 14 5.24 -14.39 7.52
C LEU A 14 5.55 -13.41 6.38
N ALA A 15 6.54 -12.53 6.56
CA ALA A 15 7.00 -11.62 5.52
C ALA A 15 7.51 -12.37 4.28
N ASP A 16 8.29 -13.45 4.48
CA ASP A 16 8.79 -14.30 3.40
C ASP A 16 7.65 -14.96 2.60
N ARG A 17 6.58 -15.43 3.26
CA ARG A 17 5.39 -15.97 2.56
C ARG A 17 4.66 -14.92 1.72
N TYR A 18 4.52 -13.70 2.24
CA TYR A 18 3.95 -12.59 1.47
C TYR A 18 4.85 -12.20 0.29
N PHE A 19 6.17 -12.30 0.47
CA PHE A 19 7.14 -12.05 -0.59
C PHE A 19 6.98 -13.02 -1.76
N GLU A 20 6.69 -14.29 -1.50
CA GLU A 20 6.48 -15.33 -2.53
C GLU A 20 5.24 -15.08 -3.41
N THR A 21 4.27 -14.30 -2.92
CA THR A 21 3.00 -13.98 -3.61
C THR A 21 2.94 -12.53 -4.11
N ALA A 22 4.07 -11.81 -4.08
CA ALA A 22 4.17 -10.41 -4.45
C ALA A 22 3.28 -9.45 -3.62
N ALA A 23 2.90 -9.85 -2.41
CA ALA A 23 2.14 -9.05 -1.45
C ALA A 23 3.07 -8.11 -0.65
N TRP A 24 3.67 -7.14 -1.35
CA TRP A 24 4.77 -6.31 -0.81
C TRP A 24 4.38 -5.42 0.38
N GLU A 25 3.14 -4.96 0.43
CA GLU A 25 2.65 -4.11 1.53
C GLU A 25 2.44 -4.95 2.80
N GLU A 26 1.90 -6.16 2.64
CA GLU A 26 1.72 -7.16 3.70
C GLU A 26 3.07 -7.66 4.23
N ALA A 27 4.04 -7.92 3.33
CA ALA A 27 5.40 -8.27 3.71
C ALA A 27 6.06 -7.14 4.53
N SER A 28 5.92 -5.90 4.09
CA SER A 28 6.42 -4.73 4.83
C SER A 28 5.78 -4.60 6.21
N ARG A 29 4.47 -4.85 6.32
CA ARG A 29 3.77 -4.87 7.61
C ARG A 29 4.31 -5.94 8.55
N ALA A 30 4.57 -7.14 8.03
CA ALA A 30 5.13 -8.22 8.82
C ALA A 30 6.54 -7.89 9.33
N LEU A 31 7.38 -7.23 8.52
CA LEU A 31 8.70 -6.77 8.98
C LEU A 31 8.61 -5.69 10.06
N ASP A 32 7.63 -4.78 9.98
CA ASP A 32 7.41 -3.79 11.06
C ASP A 32 6.93 -4.45 12.35
N ALA A 33 6.13 -5.51 12.26
CA ALA A 33 5.74 -6.30 13.42
C ALA A 33 6.94 -7.07 14.02
N ALA A 34 7.85 -7.59 13.18
CA ALA A 34 9.09 -8.22 13.63
C ALA A 34 9.97 -7.24 14.41
N ASP A 35 10.18 -6.03 13.86
CA ASP A 35 10.90 -4.92 14.48
C ASP A 35 10.30 -4.56 15.86
N ALA A 36 8.98 -4.43 15.93
CA ALA A 36 8.25 -4.11 17.17
C ALA A 36 8.22 -5.23 18.22
N ALA A 37 8.38 -6.50 17.82
CA ALA A 37 8.36 -7.65 18.73
C ALA A 37 9.62 -7.75 19.59
N THR A 38 10.70 -7.09 19.18
CA THR A 38 12.01 -7.11 19.87
C THR A 38 12.30 -5.80 20.58
N ARG A 39 12.62 -5.86 21.89
CA ARG A 39 13.02 -4.68 22.66
C ARG A 39 14.43 -4.19 22.31
N ILE A 40 15.33 -5.12 22.00
CA ILE A 40 16.70 -4.87 21.54
C ILE A 40 16.91 -5.79 20.34
N ILE A 41 17.25 -5.20 19.20
CA ILE A 41 17.49 -5.92 17.94
C ILE A 41 18.95 -6.33 17.89
N SER A 42 19.22 -7.62 17.69
CA SER A 42 20.58 -8.10 17.48
C SER A 42 21.12 -7.61 16.14
N LYS A 43 22.45 -7.64 15.97
CA LYS A 43 23.09 -7.28 14.71
C LYS A 43 22.58 -8.14 13.54
N GLU A 44 22.42 -9.43 13.76
CA GLU A 44 21.94 -10.41 12.77
C GLU A 44 20.48 -10.13 12.40
N GLN A 45 19.64 -9.80 13.40
CA GLN A 45 18.25 -9.41 13.18
C GLN A 45 18.14 -8.12 12.38
N LEU A 46 18.99 -7.12 12.66
CA LEU A 46 19.03 -5.87 11.91
C LEU A 46 19.41 -6.12 10.45
N ILE A 47 20.47 -6.89 10.19
CA ILE A 47 20.89 -7.28 8.84
C ILE A 47 19.74 -7.98 8.11
N ALA A 48 19.05 -8.91 8.77
CA ALA A 48 17.93 -9.66 8.20
C ALA A 48 16.73 -8.76 7.86
N LEU A 49 16.42 -7.77 8.70
CA LEU A 49 15.36 -6.78 8.46
C LEU A 49 15.72 -5.85 7.29
N ASP A 50 16.89 -5.21 7.34
CA ASP A 50 17.30 -4.22 6.35
C ASP A 50 17.48 -4.83 4.97
N THR A 51 18.00 -6.06 4.89
CA THR A 51 18.08 -6.81 3.63
C THR A 51 16.69 -6.99 3.02
N ARG A 52 15.72 -7.52 3.78
CA ARG A 52 14.35 -7.76 3.31
C ARG A 52 13.60 -6.47 2.98
N ARG A 53 13.74 -5.43 3.81
CA ARG A 53 13.18 -4.10 3.52
C ARG A 53 13.78 -3.55 2.22
N GLY A 54 15.08 -3.71 2.00
CA GLY A 54 15.76 -3.35 0.76
C GLY A 54 15.17 -4.03 -0.48
N HIS A 55 14.94 -5.33 -0.41
CA HIS A 55 14.26 -6.08 -1.49
C HIS A 55 12.86 -5.54 -1.78
N ILE A 56 12.05 -5.31 -0.73
CA ILE A 56 10.69 -4.80 -0.86
C ILE A 56 10.68 -3.40 -1.46
N GLU A 57 11.55 -2.50 -1.00
CA GLU A 57 11.62 -1.13 -1.51
C GLU A 57 12.03 -1.11 -2.98
N ARG A 58 12.95 -1.99 -3.42
CA ARG A 58 13.23 -2.14 -4.85
C ARG A 58 11.99 -2.60 -5.64
N ARG A 59 11.25 -3.59 -5.13
CA ARG A 59 10.00 -4.09 -5.78
C ARG A 59 8.88 -3.06 -5.83
N LYS A 60 8.95 -2.00 -5.02
CA LYS A 60 8.04 -0.85 -5.07
C LYS A 60 8.56 0.30 -5.96
N GLY A 61 9.73 0.15 -6.57
CA GLY A 61 10.40 1.19 -7.37
C GLY A 61 11.19 2.22 -6.55
N ASN A 62 11.28 2.07 -5.22
CA ASN A 62 11.97 3.00 -4.32
C ASN A 62 13.49 2.72 -4.28
N TYR A 63 14.17 2.82 -5.42
CA TYR A 63 15.55 2.36 -5.59
C TYR A 63 16.55 3.03 -4.63
N GLN A 64 16.40 4.32 -4.35
CA GLN A 64 17.31 5.02 -3.44
C GLN A 64 17.19 4.51 -2.01
N GLN A 65 15.97 4.27 -1.52
CA GLN A 65 15.76 3.71 -0.19
C GLN A 65 16.26 2.26 -0.12
N ALA A 66 16.04 1.48 -1.19
CA ALA A 66 16.55 0.12 -1.29
C ALA A 66 18.09 0.08 -1.21
N VAL A 67 18.79 0.95 -1.93
CA VAL A 67 20.26 1.06 -1.86
C VAL A 67 20.71 1.45 -0.46
N ARG A 68 20.07 2.43 0.19
CA ARG A 68 20.42 2.85 1.55
C ARG A 68 20.35 1.68 2.54
N LEU A 69 19.23 0.96 2.55
CA LEU A 69 19.01 -0.18 3.44
C LEU A 69 20.01 -1.32 3.18
N LEU A 70 20.24 -1.66 1.91
CA LEU A 70 21.17 -2.74 1.54
C LEU A 70 22.62 -2.40 1.84
N VAL A 71 23.04 -1.14 1.65
CA VAL A 71 24.40 -0.69 2.03
C VAL A 71 24.57 -0.70 3.55
N GLN A 72 23.54 -0.32 4.32
CA GLN A 72 23.55 -0.42 5.78
C GLN A 72 23.67 -1.87 6.24
N ALA A 73 22.87 -2.77 5.66
CA ALA A 73 22.95 -4.21 5.93
C ALA A 73 24.33 -4.79 5.58
N LEU A 74 24.91 -4.38 4.44
CA LEU A 74 26.24 -4.82 4.02
C LEU A 74 27.34 -4.35 4.97
N ALA A 75 27.29 -3.08 5.39
CA ALA A 75 28.25 -2.51 6.33
C ALA A 75 28.15 -3.16 7.72
N ALA A 76 26.95 -3.55 8.13
CA ALA A 76 26.74 -4.32 9.35
C ALA A 76 27.25 -5.77 9.21
N ASN A 77 27.20 -6.38 8.03
CA ASN A 77 27.66 -7.75 7.81
C ASN A 77 29.20 -7.83 7.72
N THR A 78 29.87 -7.89 8.88
CA THR A 78 31.34 -7.94 8.98
C THR A 78 31.93 -9.34 8.78
N GLU A 79 31.10 -10.38 8.76
CA GLU A 79 31.52 -11.79 8.66
C GLU A 79 31.73 -12.22 7.20
N GLY A 80 32.71 -11.62 6.51
CA GLY A 80 33.23 -12.08 5.21
C GLY A 80 32.19 -12.42 4.12
N GLN A 81 32.63 -13.16 3.09
CA GLN A 81 31.79 -13.59 1.96
C GLN A 81 30.84 -14.74 2.36
N ASN A 82 29.87 -14.47 3.21
CA ASN A 82 28.79 -15.39 3.58
C ASN A 82 27.57 -15.28 2.62
N LEU A 83 26.56 -16.13 2.80
CA LEU A 83 25.38 -16.14 1.92
C LEU A 83 24.62 -14.80 1.92
N THR A 84 24.58 -14.13 3.07
CA THR A 84 23.95 -12.80 3.23
C THR A 84 24.70 -11.73 2.44
N HIS A 85 26.05 -11.76 2.46
CA HIS A 85 26.88 -10.88 1.64
C HIS A 85 26.56 -11.05 0.15
N VAL A 86 26.49 -12.30 -0.31
CA VAL A 86 26.12 -12.63 -1.69
C VAL A 86 24.73 -12.13 -2.06
N ASP A 87 23.74 -12.33 -1.18
CA ASP A 87 22.35 -11.90 -1.42
C ASP A 87 22.23 -10.38 -1.54
N ILE A 88 22.83 -9.64 -0.61
CA ILE A 88 22.85 -8.18 -0.59
C ILE A 88 23.57 -7.64 -1.83
N THR A 89 24.75 -8.18 -2.14
CA THR A 89 25.56 -7.75 -3.31
C THR A 89 24.82 -8.02 -4.62
N CYS A 90 24.18 -9.18 -4.75
CA CYS A 90 23.35 -9.52 -5.91
C CYS A 90 22.15 -8.56 -6.05
N GLU A 91 21.50 -8.21 -4.94
CA GLU A 91 20.38 -7.27 -4.99
C GLU A 91 20.82 -5.84 -5.31
N LEU A 92 21.94 -5.37 -4.77
CA LEU A 92 22.54 -4.10 -5.15
C LEU A 92 22.84 -4.08 -6.66
N GLY A 93 23.48 -5.14 -7.18
CA GLY A 93 23.73 -5.30 -8.62
C GLY A 93 22.44 -5.23 -9.45
N ASN A 94 21.36 -5.85 -8.98
CA ASN A 94 20.04 -5.79 -9.62
C ASN A 94 19.43 -4.37 -9.60
N ILE A 95 19.65 -3.57 -8.55
CA ILE A 95 19.22 -2.17 -8.51
C ILE A 95 20.07 -1.32 -9.48
N TYR A 96 21.39 -1.46 -9.41
CA TYR A 96 22.29 -0.73 -10.29
C TYR A 96 22.10 -1.09 -11.76
N MET A 97 21.63 -2.28 -12.09
CA MET A 97 21.26 -2.63 -13.47
C MET A 97 20.20 -1.68 -14.05
N LYS A 98 19.49 -0.90 -13.22
CA LYS A 98 18.51 0.12 -13.65
C LYS A 98 19.06 1.55 -13.67
N ILE A 99 20.29 1.78 -13.19
CA ILE A 99 20.85 3.13 -12.95
C ILE A 99 22.29 3.27 -13.47
N ASP A 100 23.14 2.26 -13.27
CA ASP A 100 24.55 2.19 -13.63
C ASP A 100 24.95 0.75 -14.01
N PHE A 101 25.02 0.48 -15.31
CA PHE A 101 25.28 -0.87 -15.83
C PHE A 101 26.69 -1.38 -15.51
N ILE A 102 27.69 -0.51 -15.38
CA ILE A 102 29.08 -0.93 -15.11
C ILE A 102 29.15 -1.42 -13.66
N LYS A 103 28.68 -0.59 -12.73
CA LYS A 103 28.61 -0.95 -11.32
C LYS A 103 27.75 -2.19 -11.09
N ALA A 104 26.66 -2.33 -11.83
CA ALA A 104 25.81 -3.53 -11.80
C ALA A 104 26.60 -4.79 -12.18
N ARG A 105 27.33 -4.74 -13.30
CA ARG A 105 28.12 -5.87 -13.79
C ARG A 105 29.16 -6.31 -12.75
N ASP A 106 29.90 -5.36 -12.18
CA ASP A 106 30.97 -5.66 -11.23
C ASP A 106 30.42 -6.29 -9.94
N LEU A 107 29.33 -5.75 -9.39
CA LEU A 107 28.65 -6.34 -8.23
C LEU A 107 28.06 -7.73 -8.51
N LEU A 108 27.50 -7.94 -9.71
CA LEU A 108 26.91 -9.23 -10.08
C LEU A 108 27.98 -10.30 -10.32
N LEU A 109 29.14 -9.92 -10.84
CA LEU A 109 30.31 -10.80 -10.94
C LEU A 109 30.82 -11.20 -9.55
N GLU A 110 30.96 -10.24 -8.63
CA GLU A 110 31.34 -10.52 -7.25
C GLU A 110 30.36 -11.48 -6.58
N ALA A 111 29.05 -11.21 -6.70
CA ALA A 111 28.02 -12.07 -6.14
C ALA A 111 28.03 -13.49 -6.74
N LEU A 112 28.25 -13.62 -8.05
CA LEU A 112 28.35 -14.92 -8.71
C LEU A 112 29.56 -15.73 -8.21
N GLN A 113 30.74 -15.09 -8.14
CA GLN A 113 31.96 -15.72 -7.66
C GLN A 113 31.82 -16.17 -6.20
N GLY A 114 31.28 -15.30 -5.33
CA GLY A 114 31.02 -15.64 -3.94
C GLY A 114 30.03 -16.79 -3.79
N ALA A 115 28.95 -16.81 -4.58
CA ALA A 115 27.97 -17.89 -4.56
C ALA A 115 28.57 -19.24 -5.01
N GLU A 116 29.38 -19.24 -6.07
CA GLU A 116 30.06 -20.45 -6.55
C GLU A 116 31.09 -20.97 -5.55
N GLN A 117 31.83 -20.08 -4.90
CA GLN A 117 32.80 -20.43 -3.87
C GLN A 117 32.10 -21.05 -2.65
N LEU A 118 31.03 -20.42 -2.16
CA LEU A 118 30.22 -20.95 -1.06
C LEU A 118 29.61 -22.31 -1.41
N SER A 119 29.09 -22.48 -2.62
CA SER A 119 28.56 -23.76 -3.07
C SER A 119 29.62 -24.86 -3.05
N LYS A 120 30.84 -24.58 -3.54
CA LYS A 120 31.94 -25.56 -3.54
C LYS A 120 32.37 -25.92 -2.12
N GLN A 121 32.46 -24.92 -1.24
CA GLN A 121 32.81 -25.15 0.18
C GLN A 121 31.73 -25.96 0.89
N ALA A 122 30.45 -25.66 0.66
CA ALA A 122 29.33 -26.39 1.23
C ALA A 122 29.30 -27.86 0.75
N ASP A 123 29.54 -28.09 -0.55
CA ASP A 123 29.64 -29.44 -1.12
C ASP A 123 30.82 -30.23 -0.51
N LEU A 124 31.95 -29.57 -0.16
CA LEU A 124 33.09 -30.22 0.52
C LEU A 124 32.81 -30.57 1.98
N HIS A 125 31.89 -29.87 2.63
CA HIS A 125 31.51 -30.06 4.03
C HIS A 125 30.19 -30.83 4.21
N ASP A 126 29.64 -31.39 3.13
CA ASP A 126 28.33 -32.06 3.10
C ASP A 126 27.17 -31.19 3.65
N ASP A 127 27.29 -29.85 3.56
CA ASP A 127 26.22 -28.91 3.93
C ASP A 127 25.28 -28.69 2.74
N LEU A 128 24.28 -29.56 2.66
CA LEU A 128 23.33 -29.55 1.54
C LEU A 128 22.48 -28.28 1.47
N ASP A 129 22.05 -27.71 2.60
CA ASP A 129 21.16 -26.54 2.62
C ASP A 129 21.91 -25.28 2.17
N LEU A 130 23.14 -25.11 2.65
CA LEU A 130 24.01 -24.02 2.19
C LEU A 130 24.37 -24.19 0.72
N SER A 131 24.66 -25.42 0.27
CA SER A 131 24.96 -25.72 -1.14
C SER A 131 23.79 -25.34 -2.05
N ILE A 132 22.56 -25.77 -1.72
CA ILE A 132 21.34 -25.42 -2.47
C ILE A 132 21.14 -23.91 -2.46
N SER A 133 21.24 -23.26 -1.30
CA SER A 133 21.05 -21.82 -1.17
C SER A 133 22.07 -21.01 -1.97
N ALA A 134 23.34 -21.43 -1.96
CA ALA A 134 24.41 -20.82 -2.74
C ALA A 134 24.18 -21.01 -4.25
N LYS A 135 23.79 -22.21 -4.70
CA LYS A 135 23.43 -22.47 -6.11
C LYS A 135 22.23 -21.64 -6.57
N VAL A 136 21.24 -21.42 -5.71
CA VAL A 136 20.12 -20.51 -5.99
C VAL A 136 20.62 -19.08 -6.19
N GLN A 137 21.53 -18.59 -5.36
CA GLN A 137 22.11 -17.26 -5.53
C GLN A 137 23.00 -17.16 -6.77
N ALA A 138 23.78 -18.19 -7.10
CA ALA A 138 24.57 -18.23 -8.34
C ALA A 138 23.67 -18.16 -9.59
N CYS A 139 22.59 -18.95 -9.63
CA CYS A 139 21.58 -18.91 -10.70
C CYS A 139 20.92 -17.53 -10.81
N ARG A 140 20.64 -16.88 -9.67
CA ARG A 140 20.11 -15.52 -9.65
C ARG A 140 21.12 -14.51 -10.22
N ALA A 141 22.36 -14.55 -9.75
CA ALA A 141 23.42 -13.61 -10.14
C ALA A 141 23.76 -13.71 -11.64
N VAL A 142 24.02 -14.92 -12.16
CA VAL A 142 24.35 -15.12 -13.58
C VAL A 142 23.22 -14.63 -14.50
N GLY A 143 21.96 -14.90 -14.13
CA GLY A 143 20.83 -14.41 -14.92
C GLY A 143 20.58 -12.91 -14.86
N LYS A 144 21.13 -12.22 -13.86
CA LYS A 144 21.13 -10.75 -13.78
C LYS A 144 22.32 -10.18 -14.53
N LEU A 145 23.46 -10.85 -14.52
CA LEU A 145 24.63 -10.51 -15.32
C LEU A 145 24.30 -10.55 -16.82
N GLY A 146 23.65 -11.63 -17.28
CA GLY A 146 23.17 -11.74 -18.65
C GLY A 146 22.23 -10.59 -19.05
N MET A 147 21.30 -10.19 -18.17
CA MET A 147 20.45 -9.02 -18.44
C MET A 147 21.22 -7.70 -18.46
N THR A 148 22.23 -7.54 -17.61
CA THR A 148 23.09 -6.35 -17.62
C THR A 148 23.83 -6.26 -18.95
N LYS A 149 24.40 -7.37 -19.44
CA LYS A 149 25.05 -7.46 -20.76
C LYS A 149 24.07 -7.17 -21.89
N TYR A 150 22.87 -7.75 -21.86
CA TYR A 150 21.78 -7.45 -22.80
C TYR A 150 21.44 -5.96 -22.84
N HIS A 151 21.31 -5.30 -21.69
CA HIS A 151 21.02 -3.87 -21.65
C HIS A 151 22.15 -3.08 -22.30
N ILE A 152 23.41 -3.31 -21.90
CA ILE A 152 24.57 -2.61 -22.50
C ILE A 152 24.59 -2.81 -24.03
N ALA A 153 24.31 -4.02 -24.51
CA ALA A 153 24.31 -4.33 -25.94
C ALA A 153 23.17 -3.64 -26.71
N THR A 154 22.04 -3.34 -26.05
CA THR A 154 20.82 -2.79 -26.67
C THR A 154 20.56 -1.31 -26.36
N THR A 155 21.37 -0.68 -25.50
CA THR A 155 21.28 0.76 -25.20
C THR A 155 22.45 1.56 -25.76
N ALA A 156 23.58 0.93 -26.11
CA ALA A 156 24.70 1.62 -26.74
C ALA A 156 24.36 2.09 -28.18
N PRO A 157 24.92 3.22 -28.66
CA PRO A 157 24.67 3.74 -30.00
C PRO A 157 25.11 2.80 -31.13
N VAL A 158 25.98 1.82 -30.82
CA VAL A 158 26.34 0.72 -31.71
C VAL A 158 25.96 -0.58 -31.01
N ARG A 159 25.10 -1.39 -31.63
CA ARG A 159 24.76 -2.73 -31.13
C ARG A 159 26.04 -3.57 -31.03
N ARG A 160 26.35 -4.06 -29.84
CA ARG A 160 27.53 -4.90 -29.60
C ARG A 160 27.11 -6.37 -29.67
N HIS A 161 27.14 -6.94 -30.88
CA HIS A 161 26.77 -8.35 -31.12
C HIS A 161 27.49 -9.34 -30.18
N PRO A 162 28.81 -9.23 -29.91
CA PRO A 162 29.49 -10.17 -29.02
C PRO A 162 28.96 -10.15 -27.58
N LEU A 163 28.56 -8.98 -27.09
CA LEU A 163 28.02 -8.85 -25.74
C LEU A 163 26.60 -9.44 -25.62
N LEU A 164 25.87 -9.53 -26.73
CA LEU A 164 24.57 -10.16 -26.79
C LEU A 164 24.70 -11.70 -26.80
N GLU A 165 25.74 -12.24 -27.44
CA GLU A 165 26.09 -13.66 -27.34
C GLU A 165 26.50 -14.03 -25.91
N GLU A 166 27.36 -13.24 -25.27
CA GLU A 166 27.69 -13.45 -23.84
C GLU A 166 26.46 -13.37 -22.93
N ALA A 167 25.48 -12.53 -23.25
CA ALA A 167 24.22 -12.46 -22.52
C ALA A 167 23.38 -13.73 -22.68
N ILE A 168 23.39 -14.32 -23.88
CA ILE A 168 22.74 -15.60 -24.16
C ILE A 168 23.41 -16.70 -23.36
N ASP A 169 24.74 -16.80 -23.40
CA ASP A 169 25.51 -17.81 -22.64
C ASP A 169 25.18 -17.76 -21.14
N ASP A 170 25.17 -16.57 -20.54
CA ASP A 170 24.82 -16.38 -19.13
C ASP A 170 23.37 -16.77 -18.81
N LEU A 171 22.44 -16.51 -19.74
CA LEU A 171 21.02 -16.84 -19.57
C LEU A 171 20.73 -18.32 -19.82
N GLU A 172 21.42 -18.97 -20.75
CA GLU A 172 21.38 -20.43 -20.93
C GLU A 172 21.96 -21.13 -19.70
N ARG A 173 23.10 -20.65 -19.20
CA ARG A 173 23.68 -21.12 -17.94
C ARG A 173 22.71 -20.97 -16.77
N ARG A 174 21.96 -19.87 -16.68
CA ARG A 174 20.88 -19.70 -15.69
C ARG A 174 19.82 -20.80 -15.82
N VAL A 175 19.35 -21.07 -17.04
CA VAL A 175 18.31 -22.08 -17.29
C VAL A 175 18.81 -23.48 -16.89
N GLN A 176 20.03 -23.84 -17.30
CA GLN A 176 20.66 -25.11 -16.96
C GLN A 176 20.83 -25.28 -15.45
N LEU A 177 21.31 -24.24 -14.75
CA LEU A 177 21.43 -24.26 -13.29
C LEU A 177 20.07 -24.42 -12.61
N ALA A 178 19.03 -23.75 -13.11
CA ALA A 178 17.68 -23.86 -12.56
C ALA A 178 17.08 -25.26 -12.77
N GLU A 179 17.24 -25.86 -13.95
CA GLU A 179 16.79 -27.24 -14.23
C GLU A 179 17.56 -28.26 -13.39
N SER A 180 18.88 -28.10 -13.28
CA SER A 180 19.72 -28.95 -12.42
C SER A 180 19.27 -28.88 -10.96
N LEU A 181 18.99 -27.67 -10.45
CA LEU A 181 18.44 -27.46 -9.11
C LEU A 181 17.07 -28.13 -8.95
N GLN A 182 16.17 -28.02 -9.93
CA GLN A 182 14.86 -28.69 -9.88
C GLN A 182 15.02 -30.21 -9.76
N HIS A 183 15.85 -30.83 -10.60
CA HIS A 183 16.12 -32.27 -10.53
C HIS A 183 16.77 -32.69 -9.22
N GLN A 184 17.68 -31.87 -8.69
CA GLN A 184 18.30 -32.10 -7.40
C GLN A 184 17.23 -32.10 -6.29
N LEU A 185 16.41 -31.05 -6.21
CA LEU A 185 15.36 -30.89 -5.20
C LEU A 185 14.28 -31.98 -5.28
N GLU A 186 13.92 -32.43 -6.48
CA GLU A 186 13.01 -33.55 -6.69
C GLU A 186 13.51 -34.85 -6.04
N ARG A 187 14.82 -35.12 -6.13
CA ARG A 187 15.44 -36.30 -5.49
C ARG A 187 15.44 -36.20 -3.96
N TYR A 188 15.57 -34.99 -3.42
CA TYR A 188 15.53 -34.74 -1.97
C TYR A 188 14.11 -34.62 -1.40
N GLY A 189 13.08 -34.59 -2.25
CA GLY A 189 11.69 -34.42 -1.82
C GLY A 189 11.33 -33.00 -1.39
N ASP A 190 12.20 -32.00 -1.60
CA ASP A 190 11.91 -30.59 -1.31
C ASP A 190 11.02 -30.01 -2.42
N ARG A 191 9.72 -29.87 -2.12
CA ARG A 191 8.73 -29.19 -2.98
C ARG A 191 8.39 -27.78 -2.49
N GLY A 192 9.18 -27.24 -1.57
CA GLY A 192 8.94 -25.97 -0.90
C GLY A 192 9.53 -24.76 -1.64
N LYS A 193 10.12 -23.84 -0.86
CA LYS A 193 10.61 -22.52 -1.30
C LYS A 193 11.68 -22.60 -2.39
N HIS A 194 12.61 -23.55 -2.29
CA HIS A 194 13.70 -23.69 -3.26
C HIS A 194 13.19 -24.17 -4.62
N ALA A 195 12.25 -25.11 -4.66
CA ALA A 195 11.65 -25.61 -5.89
C ALA A 195 10.87 -24.50 -6.61
N PHE A 196 10.08 -23.72 -5.86
CA PHE A 196 9.40 -22.54 -6.39
C PHE A 196 10.39 -21.52 -6.98
N ARG A 197 11.45 -21.18 -6.24
CA ARG A 197 12.49 -20.24 -6.70
C ARG A 197 13.19 -20.74 -7.96
N ALA A 198 13.59 -22.01 -8.01
CA ALA A 198 14.22 -22.62 -9.18
C ALA A 198 13.31 -22.54 -10.41
N ASN A 199 12.02 -22.86 -10.24
CA ASN A 199 11.03 -22.73 -11.32
C ASN A 199 10.89 -21.29 -11.83
N VAL A 200 10.75 -20.32 -10.93
CA VAL A 200 10.68 -18.89 -11.29
C VAL A 200 11.97 -18.44 -11.99
N MET A 201 13.14 -18.91 -11.56
CA MET A 201 14.41 -18.59 -12.21
C MET A 201 14.49 -19.12 -13.63
N ARG A 202 14.07 -20.38 -13.85
CA ARG A 202 13.94 -20.99 -15.17
C ARG A 202 13.00 -20.18 -16.06
N ILE A 203 11.78 -19.90 -15.60
CA ILE A 203 10.75 -19.13 -16.34
C ILE A 203 11.32 -17.79 -16.82
N PHE A 204 11.94 -17.02 -15.92
CA PHE A 204 12.55 -15.74 -16.30
C PHE A 204 13.77 -15.91 -17.21
N GLY A 205 14.54 -16.99 -17.06
CA GLY A 205 15.65 -17.29 -17.96
C GLY A 205 15.18 -17.45 -19.41
N LEU A 206 14.19 -18.32 -19.62
CA LEU A 206 13.57 -18.55 -20.93
C LEU A 206 12.96 -17.27 -21.52
N GLY A 207 12.20 -16.51 -20.72
CA GLY A 207 11.60 -15.24 -21.18
C GLY A 207 12.64 -14.19 -21.59
N ARG A 208 13.80 -14.16 -20.92
CA ARG A 208 14.91 -13.24 -21.22
C ARG A 208 15.78 -13.70 -22.39
N LEU A 209 15.93 -15.01 -22.59
CA LEU A 209 16.52 -15.55 -23.83
C LEU A 209 15.71 -15.10 -25.04
N ALA A 210 14.37 -15.13 -24.94
CA ALA A 210 13.51 -14.61 -26.00
C ALA A 210 13.79 -13.13 -26.34
N LEU A 211 14.12 -12.29 -25.35
CA LEU A 211 14.55 -10.90 -25.61
C LEU A 211 15.86 -10.82 -26.39
N CYS A 212 16.83 -11.67 -26.04
CA CYS A 212 18.14 -11.69 -26.71
C CYS A 212 18.01 -12.14 -28.16
N TYR A 213 17.31 -13.27 -28.40
CA TYR A 213 17.05 -13.77 -29.74
C TYR A 213 16.18 -12.81 -30.57
N THR A 214 15.24 -12.10 -29.93
CA THR A 214 14.51 -11.00 -30.59
C THR A 214 15.45 -9.88 -31.04
N ALA A 215 16.42 -9.50 -30.21
CA ALA A 215 17.41 -8.47 -30.56
C ALA A 215 18.39 -8.92 -31.67
N LEU A 216 18.62 -10.24 -31.81
CA LEU A 216 19.36 -10.86 -32.91
C LEU A 216 18.53 -11.08 -34.18
N HIS A 217 17.25 -10.71 -34.20
CA HIS A 217 16.33 -10.99 -35.30
C HIS A 217 16.11 -12.50 -35.57
N GLN A 218 16.34 -13.34 -34.57
CA GLN A 218 16.09 -14.78 -34.60
C GLN A 218 14.72 -15.09 -34.01
N HIS A 219 13.68 -14.78 -34.78
CA HIS A 219 12.29 -14.74 -34.30
C HIS A 219 11.73 -16.11 -33.91
N GLU A 220 12.10 -17.18 -34.64
CA GLU A 220 11.62 -18.54 -34.37
C GLU A 220 12.13 -19.05 -33.02
N GLN A 221 13.44 -18.90 -32.77
CA GLN A 221 14.05 -19.23 -31.49
C GLN A 221 13.42 -18.42 -30.36
N ALA A 222 13.22 -17.11 -30.55
CA ALA A 222 12.58 -16.26 -29.55
C ALA A 222 11.17 -16.76 -29.17
N LEU A 223 10.37 -17.16 -30.16
CA LEU A 223 9.03 -17.71 -29.95
C LEU A 223 9.07 -19.09 -29.27
N GLN A 224 10.04 -19.94 -29.58
CA GLN A 224 10.21 -21.23 -28.91
C GLN A 224 10.47 -21.06 -27.41
N TYR A 225 11.44 -20.22 -27.04
CA TYR A 225 11.77 -19.98 -25.64
C TYR A 225 10.60 -19.37 -24.86
N VAL A 226 9.89 -18.41 -25.46
CA VAL A 226 8.80 -17.74 -24.74
C VAL A 226 7.56 -18.61 -24.60
N ARG A 227 7.29 -19.54 -25.53
CA ARG A 227 6.23 -20.55 -25.38
C ARG A 227 6.53 -21.50 -24.22
N ALA A 228 7.75 -22.00 -24.12
CA ALA A 228 8.18 -22.83 -22.99
C ALA A 228 8.09 -22.07 -21.65
N ALA A 229 8.44 -20.78 -21.66
CA ALA A 229 8.30 -19.91 -20.50
C ALA A 229 6.82 -19.71 -20.10
N ALA A 230 5.93 -19.47 -21.07
CA ALA A 230 4.50 -19.26 -20.86
C ALA A 230 3.80 -20.52 -20.33
N GLU A 231 4.14 -21.70 -20.86
CA GLU A 231 3.63 -22.97 -20.35
C GLU A 231 3.99 -23.15 -18.87
N SER A 232 5.26 -22.90 -18.51
CA SER A 232 5.74 -23.00 -17.12
C SER A 232 5.09 -21.94 -16.21
N ALA A 233 4.92 -20.72 -16.72
CA ALA A 233 4.33 -19.60 -15.97
C ALA A 233 2.83 -19.76 -15.72
N SER A 234 2.10 -20.50 -16.58
CA SER A 234 0.65 -20.72 -16.43
C SER A 234 0.27 -21.37 -15.09
N ARG A 235 1.20 -22.11 -14.49
CA ARG A 235 1.04 -22.80 -13.19
C ARG A 235 1.58 -21.98 -12.01
N SER A 236 2.19 -20.82 -12.26
CA SER A 236 2.73 -19.94 -11.22
C SER A 236 1.60 -19.29 -10.44
N THR A 237 1.73 -19.23 -9.11
CA THR A 237 0.82 -18.45 -8.24
C THR A 237 1.16 -16.96 -8.26
N ASP A 238 2.38 -16.58 -8.63
CA ASP A 238 2.82 -15.18 -8.68
C ASP A 238 2.26 -14.44 -9.92
N PRO A 239 1.38 -13.43 -9.74
CA PRO A 239 0.80 -12.66 -10.83
C PRO A 239 1.83 -11.79 -11.58
N LEU A 240 2.92 -11.38 -10.94
CA LEU A 240 3.99 -10.63 -11.59
C LEU A 240 4.75 -11.51 -12.60
N VAL A 241 5.01 -12.77 -12.25
CA VAL A 241 5.62 -13.74 -13.18
C VAL A 241 4.74 -13.93 -14.41
N ARG A 242 3.44 -14.16 -14.23
CA ARG A 242 2.50 -14.34 -15.36
C ARG A 242 2.43 -13.09 -16.24
N GLY A 243 2.31 -11.90 -15.64
CA GLY A 243 2.28 -10.63 -16.36
C GLY A 243 3.56 -10.35 -17.17
N LEU A 244 4.75 -10.55 -16.59
CA LEU A 244 6.02 -10.34 -17.30
C LEU A 244 6.26 -11.37 -18.41
N ILE A 245 5.83 -12.61 -18.25
CA ILE A 245 6.00 -13.63 -19.30
C ILE A 245 5.07 -13.38 -20.47
N ARG A 246 3.83 -12.93 -20.22
CA ARG A 246 2.95 -12.42 -21.29
C ARG A 246 3.52 -11.21 -22.00
N PHE A 247 4.18 -10.31 -21.26
CA PHE A 247 4.93 -9.21 -21.88
C PHE A 247 5.93 -9.76 -22.90
N TYR A 248 6.85 -10.63 -22.47
CA TYR A 248 7.87 -11.21 -23.36
C TYR A 248 7.26 -11.95 -24.54
N HIS A 249 6.15 -12.67 -24.33
CA HIS A 249 5.48 -13.41 -25.39
C HIS A 249 4.94 -12.47 -26.47
N GLY A 250 4.19 -11.43 -26.05
CA GLY A 250 3.72 -10.43 -26.99
C GLY A 250 4.86 -9.65 -27.65
N TYR A 251 5.96 -9.40 -26.95
CA TYR A 251 7.13 -8.72 -27.52
C TYR A 251 7.81 -9.55 -28.62
N ALA A 252 7.98 -10.86 -28.41
CA ALA A 252 8.52 -11.77 -29.43
C ALA A 252 7.59 -11.90 -30.64
N LEU A 253 6.28 -12.01 -30.42
CA LEU A 253 5.26 -12.05 -31.49
C LEU A 253 5.29 -10.76 -32.32
N LEU A 254 5.38 -9.60 -31.65
CA LEU A 254 5.46 -8.32 -32.33
C LEU A 254 6.72 -8.20 -33.18
N ALA A 255 7.87 -8.67 -32.68
CA ALA A 255 9.11 -8.69 -33.44
C ALA A 255 9.03 -9.64 -34.65
N ALA A 256 8.27 -10.73 -34.54
CA ALA A 256 7.98 -11.66 -35.64
C ALA A 256 6.93 -11.14 -36.65
N GLY A 257 6.47 -9.89 -36.51
CA GLY A 257 5.48 -9.30 -37.43
C GLY A 257 4.03 -9.72 -37.16
N LEU A 258 3.71 -10.18 -35.94
CA LEU A 258 2.37 -10.64 -35.54
C LEU A 258 1.73 -9.71 -34.48
N PRO A 259 1.39 -8.45 -34.84
CA PRO A 259 0.92 -7.44 -33.88
C PRO A 259 -0.40 -7.80 -33.20
N ASP A 260 -1.35 -8.43 -33.91
CA ASP A 260 -2.64 -8.81 -33.34
C ASP A 260 -2.49 -9.89 -32.27
N GLN A 261 -1.64 -10.89 -32.53
CA GLN A 261 -1.32 -11.92 -31.54
C GLN A 261 -0.56 -11.35 -30.34
N ALA A 262 0.33 -10.38 -30.58
CA ALA A 262 1.02 -9.67 -29.51
C ALA A 262 0.03 -8.92 -28.60
N LEU A 263 -0.92 -8.21 -29.19
CA LEU A 263 -1.97 -7.51 -28.45
C LEU A 263 -2.85 -8.49 -27.67
N LEU A 264 -3.23 -9.64 -28.25
CA LEU A 264 -3.98 -10.69 -27.53
C LEU A 264 -3.24 -11.17 -26.28
N GLN A 265 -1.92 -11.34 -26.35
CA GLN A 265 -1.12 -11.69 -25.17
C GLN A 265 -1.12 -10.58 -24.12
N TRP A 266 -1.02 -9.31 -24.54
CA TRP A 266 -1.00 -8.18 -23.61
C TRP A 266 -2.36 -7.85 -23.02
N GLU A 267 -3.44 -8.17 -23.74
CA GLU A 267 -4.81 -7.95 -23.31
C GLU A 267 -5.44 -9.17 -22.61
N TYR A 268 -4.75 -10.29 -22.50
CA TYR A 268 -5.24 -11.45 -21.77
C TYR A 268 -5.64 -11.08 -20.33
N SER A 269 -6.81 -11.54 -19.87
CA SER A 269 -7.31 -11.32 -18.51
C SER A 269 -8.30 -12.42 -18.13
N THR A 270 -8.16 -12.94 -16.92
CA THR A 270 -9.15 -13.82 -16.25
C THR A 270 -9.25 -13.43 -14.78
N ASP A 271 -10.20 -13.99 -14.02
CA ASP A 271 -10.33 -13.71 -12.59
C ASP A 271 -9.07 -14.08 -11.77
N SER A 272 -8.33 -15.09 -12.26
CA SER A 272 -7.03 -15.50 -11.71
C SER A 272 -5.84 -14.73 -12.28
N ASP A 273 -6.08 -13.76 -13.16
CA ASP A 273 -5.03 -13.15 -13.97
C ASP A 273 -5.35 -11.69 -14.33
N LEU A 274 -5.25 -10.85 -13.30
CA LEU A 274 -5.60 -9.43 -13.36
C LEU A 274 -4.36 -8.54 -13.54
N CYS A 275 -3.19 -8.98 -13.09
CA CYS A 275 -1.92 -8.30 -13.33
C CYS A 275 -1.54 -8.32 -14.83
N SER A 276 -1.93 -7.27 -15.54
CA SER A 276 -1.58 -7.10 -16.94
C SER A 276 -0.07 -6.86 -17.13
N PRO A 277 0.48 -7.14 -18.32
CA PRO A 277 1.86 -6.77 -18.66
C PRO A 277 2.18 -5.29 -18.41
N VAL A 278 1.25 -4.37 -18.66
CA VAL A 278 1.43 -2.93 -18.37
C VAL A 278 1.63 -2.70 -16.87
N ILE A 279 0.78 -3.31 -16.03
CA ILE A 279 0.88 -3.21 -14.56
C ILE A 279 2.20 -3.82 -14.09
N ALA A 280 2.53 -5.02 -14.56
CA ALA A 280 3.75 -5.75 -14.20
C ALA A 280 5.02 -4.92 -14.44
N LEU A 281 5.10 -4.22 -15.57
CA LEU A 281 6.21 -3.32 -15.89
C LEU A 281 6.25 -2.08 -14.99
N CYS A 282 5.09 -1.54 -14.60
CA CYS A 282 4.98 -0.38 -13.72
C CYS A 282 5.29 -0.68 -12.26
N LYS A 283 5.21 -1.94 -11.81
CA LYS A 283 5.64 -2.34 -10.45
C LYS A 283 7.15 -2.13 -10.23
N GLU A 284 7.95 -2.21 -11.30
CA GLU A 284 9.41 -1.98 -11.26
C GLU A 284 9.83 -1.00 -12.36
N PRO A 285 9.50 0.29 -12.25
CA PRO A 285 9.72 1.24 -13.33
C PRO A 285 11.21 1.38 -13.62
N SER A 286 11.58 1.31 -14.89
CA SER A 286 12.95 1.53 -15.34
C SER A 286 12.94 2.11 -16.74
N GLU A 287 14.07 2.65 -17.20
CA GLU A 287 14.16 3.17 -18.58
C GLU A 287 13.81 2.12 -19.63
N GLU A 288 14.25 0.88 -19.39
CA GLU A 288 13.88 -0.26 -20.22
C GLU A 288 12.36 -0.48 -20.25
N HIS A 289 11.74 -0.60 -19.08
CA HIS A 289 10.30 -0.82 -18.99
C HIS A 289 9.53 0.35 -19.62
N CYS A 290 10.02 1.58 -19.48
CA CYS A 290 9.48 2.75 -20.16
C CYS A 290 9.54 2.61 -21.70
N ARG A 291 10.64 2.08 -22.27
CA ARG A 291 10.71 1.79 -23.72
C ARG A 291 9.64 0.77 -24.13
N TRP A 292 9.47 -0.28 -23.35
CA TRP A 292 8.47 -1.31 -23.61
C TRP A 292 7.04 -0.81 -23.48
N LEU A 293 6.73 -0.02 -22.45
CA LEU A 293 5.43 0.61 -22.26
C LEU A 293 5.06 1.50 -23.46
N ARG A 294 6.01 2.26 -24.02
CA ARG A 294 5.77 3.03 -25.27
C ARG A 294 5.42 2.12 -26.44
N ARG A 295 6.07 0.95 -26.56
CA ARG A 295 5.75 -0.03 -27.61
C ARG A 295 4.37 -0.63 -27.42
N MET A 296 3.99 -0.96 -26.19
CA MET A 296 2.64 -1.43 -25.87
C MET A 296 1.57 -0.38 -26.17
N ARG A 297 1.83 0.89 -25.85
CA ARG A 297 0.97 2.01 -26.21
C ARG A 297 0.80 2.14 -27.73
N SER A 298 1.86 1.97 -28.51
CA SER A 298 1.77 2.03 -29.98
C SER A 298 0.86 0.97 -30.60
N LEU A 299 0.61 -0.14 -29.88
CA LEU A 299 -0.37 -1.17 -30.25
C LEU A 299 -1.72 -1.03 -29.54
N ARG A 300 -1.96 0.10 -28.84
CA ARG A 300 -3.21 0.39 -28.12
C ARG A 300 -3.55 -0.64 -27.03
N SER A 301 -2.55 -1.18 -26.32
CA SER A 301 -2.79 -1.94 -25.10
C SER A 301 -3.42 -1.06 -24.01
N ARG A 302 -4.26 -1.64 -23.15
CA ARG A 302 -4.97 -0.93 -22.07
C ARG A 302 -4.11 -0.70 -20.83
N PHE A 303 -4.10 0.54 -20.37
CA PHE A 303 -3.44 1.04 -19.17
C PHE A 303 -4.40 1.20 -17.97
N ASP A 304 -5.72 1.29 -18.21
CA ASP A 304 -6.74 1.49 -17.17
C ASP A 304 -7.26 0.18 -16.52
N ARG A 305 -6.39 -0.81 -16.36
CA ARG A 305 -6.73 -2.09 -15.70
C ARG A 305 -6.36 -2.05 -14.22
N HIS A 306 -7.12 -2.79 -13.42
CA HIS A 306 -6.84 -3.02 -12.01
C HIS A 306 -6.30 -4.43 -11.83
N ASP A 307 -5.29 -4.59 -10.97
CA ASP A 307 -4.78 -5.89 -10.58
C ASP A 307 -5.57 -6.51 -9.42
N GLU A 308 -5.10 -7.66 -8.93
CA GLU A 308 -5.73 -8.44 -7.86
C GLU A 308 -5.89 -7.66 -6.56
N VAL A 309 -5.08 -6.61 -6.37
CA VAL A 309 -5.07 -5.77 -5.17
C VAL A 309 -5.72 -4.40 -5.39
N GLY A 310 -6.31 -4.19 -6.58
CA GLY A 310 -7.07 -3.01 -6.94
C GLY A 310 -6.23 -1.81 -7.36
N TYR A 311 -4.95 -2.01 -7.73
CA TYR A 311 -4.09 -0.94 -8.25
C TYR A 311 -4.00 -0.99 -9.77
N THR A 312 -3.91 0.20 -10.37
CA THR A 312 -3.65 0.39 -11.78
C THR A 312 -2.18 0.57 -12.09
N ALA A 313 -1.82 0.54 -13.37
CA ALA A 313 -0.47 0.92 -13.82
C ALA A 313 -0.08 2.33 -13.37
N LEU A 314 -1.06 3.25 -13.35
CA LEU A 314 -0.84 4.64 -12.93
C LEU A 314 -0.54 4.72 -11.44
N ASP A 315 -1.26 3.94 -10.62
CA ASP A 315 -0.98 3.86 -9.18
C ASP A 315 0.46 3.43 -8.95
N TYR A 316 0.91 2.33 -9.56
CA TYR A 316 2.29 1.86 -9.38
C TYR A 316 3.35 2.88 -9.85
N ALA A 317 3.13 3.53 -10.99
CA ALA A 317 4.04 4.57 -11.47
C ALA A 317 4.14 5.76 -10.50
N VAL A 318 3.01 6.21 -9.94
CA VAL A 318 2.96 7.29 -8.95
C VAL A 318 3.57 6.86 -7.61
N LEU A 319 3.27 5.64 -7.16
CA LEU A 319 3.78 5.08 -5.91
C LEU A 319 5.31 4.99 -5.90
N ALA A 320 5.92 4.70 -7.06
CA ALA A 320 7.36 4.62 -7.25
C ALA A 320 8.08 5.97 -7.46
N ASP A 321 7.34 7.10 -7.53
CA ASP A 321 7.89 8.42 -7.86
C ASP A 321 8.67 8.47 -9.19
N ASP A 322 8.25 7.70 -10.20
CA ASP A 322 8.89 7.74 -11.52
C ASP A 322 8.10 8.64 -12.50
N PRO A 323 8.50 9.91 -12.70
CA PRO A 323 7.77 10.83 -13.57
C PRO A 323 7.78 10.41 -15.05
N LYS A 324 8.80 9.67 -15.50
CA LYS A 324 8.87 9.20 -16.89
C LYS A 324 7.83 8.11 -17.11
N CYS A 325 7.75 7.15 -16.19
CA CYS A 325 6.76 6.09 -16.20
C CYS A 325 5.35 6.68 -16.08
N THR A 326 5.11 7.58 -15.11
CA THR A 326 3.82 8.28 -14.96
C THR A 326 3.42 8.97 -16.26
N ALA A 327 4.30 9.74 -16.90
CA ALA A 327 3.98 10.41 -18.15
C ALA A 327 3.61 9.45 -19.29
N ILE A 328 4.25 8.29 -19.39
CA ILE A 328 3.93 7.28 -20.40
C ILE A 328 2.55 6.67 -20.14
N VAL A 329 2.27 6.31 -18.89
CA VAL A 329 0.98 5.73 -18.49
C VAL A 329 -0.16 6.74 -18.67
N THR A 330 0.03 7.98 -18.23
CA THR A 330 -0.94 9.07 -18.42
C THR A 330 -1.25 9.30 -19.90
N ARG A 331 -0.23 9.24 -20.79
CA ARG A 331 -0.46 9.29 -22.24
C ARG A 331 -1.22 8.06 -22.75
N GLY A 332 -0.91 6.86 -22.27
CA GLY A 332 -1.67 5.66 -22.64
C GLY A 332 -3.14 5.75 -22.24
N LEU A 333 -3.43 6.27 -21.05
CA LEU A 333 -4.80 6.56 -20.61
C LEU A 333 -5.46 7.63 -21.48
N ARG A 334 -4.72 8.66 -21.88
CA ARG A 334 -5.22 9.70 -22.80
C ARG A 334 -5.60 9.13 -24.16
N ASP A 335 -4.76 8.26 -24.74
CA ASP A 335 -5.03 7.56 -26.01
C ASP A 335 -6.31 6.69 -25.91
N GLU A 336 -6.54 6.04 -24.76
CA GLU A 336 -7.78 5.31 -24.50
C GLU A 336 -9.00 6.24 -24.39
N MET A 337 -8.85 7.39 -23.74
CA MET A 337 -9.95 8.36 -23.61
C MET A 337 -10.28 9.02 -24.94
N ASP A 338 -9.29 9.34 -25.79
CA ASP A 338 -9.52 9.81 -27.17
C ASP A 338 -10.39 8.82 -27.95
N SER A 339 -10.17 7.53 -27.75
CA SER A 339 -10.95 6.49 -28.42
C SER A 339 -12.39 6.41 -27.90
N ARG A 340 -12.65 6.80 -26.64
CA ARG A 340 -13.98 6.79 -26.01
C ARG A 340 -14.75 8.09 -26.21
N PHE A 341 -14.02 9.21 -26.31
CA PHE A 341 -14.53 10.57 -26.39
C PHE A 341 -13.89 11.31 -27.58
N PRO A 342 -14.11 10.83 -28.83
CA PRO A 342 -13.38 11.32 -30.01
C PRO A 342 -13.59 12.82 -30.31
N ASP A 343 -14.73 13.37 -29.92
CA ASP A 343 -15.11 14.76 -30.19
C ASP A 343 -15.08 15.64 -28.91
N GLU A 344 -14.65 15.08 -27.77
CA GLU A 344 -14.69 15.75 -26.46
C GLU A 344 -13.32 15.74 -25.77
N GLU A 345 -12.32 16.37 -26.40
CA GLU A 345 -10.94 16.48 -25.89
C GLU A 345 -10.89 16.96 -24.43
N ALA A 346 -11.71 17.94 -24.07
CA ALA A 346 -11.78 18.47 -22.72
C ALA A 346 -12.25 17.44 -21.68
N GLU A 347 -13.19 16.54 -22.04
CA GLU A 347 -13.65 15.49 -21.14
C GLU A 347 -12.58 14.40 -20.99
N ALA A 348 -11.89 14.05 -22.08
CA ALA A 348 -10.79 13.10 -22.03
C ALA A 348 -9.62 13.58 -21.14
N ASP A 349 -9.23 14.85 -21.28
CA ASP A 349 -8.23 15.48 -20.40
C ASP A 349 -8.69 15.50 -18.94
N ARG A 350 -9.96 15.83 -18.70
CA ARG A 350 -10.56 15.84 -17.37
C ARG A 350 -10.53 14.47 -16.72
N GLN A 351 -10.90 13.40 -17.44
CA GLN A 351 -10.88 12.02 -16.92
C GLN A 351 -9.46 11.57 -16.55
N VAL A 352 -8.47 11.89 -17.38
CA VAL A 352 -7.06 11.60 -17.10
C VAL A 352 -6.58 12.38 -15.86
N ALA A 353 -6.94 13.66 -15.74
CA ALA A 353 -6.59 14.49 -14.59
C ALA A 353 -7.20 13.96 -13.29
N ILE A 354 -8.46 13.50 -13.32
CA ILE A 354 -9.13 12.86 -12.16
C ILE A 354 -8.35 11.61 -11.74
N LYS A 355 -8.05 10.70 -12.66
CA LYS A 355 -7.31 9.46 -12.37
C LYS A 355 -5.93 9.72 -11.78
N LEU A 356 -5.22 10.73 -12.30
CA LEU A 356 -3.91 11.14 -11.77
C LEU A 356 -4.02 11.73 -10.37
N ALA A 357 -5.00 12.59 -10.13
CA ALA A 357 -5.26 13.16 -8.81
C ALA A 357 -5.62 12.07 -7.78
N GLU A 358 -6.40 11.07 -8.17
CA GLU A 358 -6.72 9.92 -7.32
C GLU A 358 -5.50 9.05 -7.01
N ALA A 359 -4.66 8.73 -8.00
CA ALA A 359 -3.43 7.95 -7.79
C ALA A 359 -2.49 8.67 -6.80
N HIS A 360 -2.33 9.99 -6.95
CA HIS A 360 -1.59 10.81 -5.98
C HIS A 360 -2.21 10.77 -4.59
N ARG A 361 -3.54 10.88 -4.48
CA ARG A 361 -4.23 10.82 -3.19
C ARG A 361 -4.04 9.47 -2.49
N ARG A 362 -4.19 8.37 -3.23
CA ARG A 362 -3.95 6.99 -2.74
C ARG A 362 -2.53 6.83 -2.23
N LYS A 363 -1.53 7.34 -2.97
CA LYS A 363 -0.16 7.40 -2.48
C LYS A 363 -0.04 8.14 -1.15
N GLN A 364 -0.59 9.35 -1.04
CA GLN A 364 -0.45 10.13 0.19
C GLN A 364 -1.14 9.46 1.39
N TYR A 365 -2.29 8.83 1.20
CA TYR A 365 -2.91 8.02 2.25
C TYR A 365 -2.00 6.87 2.69
N ARG A 366 -1.47 6.10 1.73
CA ARG A 366 -0.59 4.97 2.02
C ARG A 366 0.64 5.43 2.81
N ASP A 367 1.28 6.51 2.36
CA ASP A 367 2.49 7.00 3.00
C ASP A 367 2.21 7.44 4.44
N ILE A 368 1.10 8.16 4.70
CA ILE A 368 0.75 8.56 6.07
C ILE A 368 0.33 7.35 6.92
N PHE A 369 -0.59 6.49 6.45
CA PHE A 369 -1.07 5.35 7.24
C PHE A 369 0.06 4.35 7.53
N GLN A 370 0.78 3.94 6.50
CA GLN A 370 1.69 2.80 6.58
C GLN A 370 3.11 3.19 6.97
N LEU A 371 3.61 4.36 6.53
CA LEU A 371 4.99 4.77 6.82
C LEU A 371 5.09 5.71 8.02
N ALA A 372 4.10 6.58 8.25
CA ALA A 372 4.14 7.52 9.37
C ALA A 372 3.40 7.00 10.62
N PHE A 373 2.16 6.54 10.47
CA PHE A 373 1.31 6.19 11.62
C PHE A 373 1.55 4.79 12.16
N ARG A 374 1.64 3.77 11.30
CA ARG A 374 1.84 2.37 11.71
C ARG A 374 3.05 2.19 12.65
N PRO A 375 4.24 2.77 12.39
CA PRO A 375 5.36 2.65 13.32
C PRO A 375 5.09 3.26 14.71
N ILE A 376 4.31 4.35 14.78
CA ILE A 376 3.92 4.97 16.06
C ILE A 376 2.94 4.06 16.81
N LEU A 377 1.94 3.51 16.10
CA LEU A 377 0.94 2.59 16.65
C LEU A 377 1.57 1.28 17.16
N ALA A 378 2.58 0.77 16.46
CA ALA A 378 3.20 -0.52 16.78
C ALA A 378 4.10 -0.51 18.03
N LYS A 379 4.50 0.67 18.54
CA LYS A 379 5.37 0.78 19.72
C LYS A 379 4.71 0.15 20.95
N THR A 380 5.40 -0.81 21.55
CA THR A 380 4.97 -1.46 22.79
C THR A 380 4.78 -0.40 23.88
N SER A 381 3.56 -0.33 24.41
CA SER A 381 3.18 0.64 25.42
C SER A 381 2.91 -0.06 26.74
N SER A 382 3.37 0.53 27.84
CA SER A 382 2.73 0.27 29.13
C SER A 382 1.31 0.84 29.09
N SER A 383 0.39 0.32 29.91
CA SER A 383 -1.02 0.74 29.94
C SER A 383 -1.22 2.24 30.23
N PHE A 384 -0.18 2.96 30.65
CA PHE A 384 -0.20 4.38 31.00
C PHE A 384 0.17 5.32 29.83
N ASP A 385 0.50 4.79 28.65
CA ASP A 385 1.09 5.55 27.52
C ASP A 385 0.13 5.77 26.30
N SER A 386 -1.14 5.35 26.37
CA SER A 386 -2.05 5.42 25.20
C SER A 386 -2.38 6.84 24.74
N ASP A 387 -2.62 7.76 25.68
CA ASP A 387 -2.93 9.15 25.38
C ASP A 387 -1.73 9.87 24.71
N ALA A 388 -0.50 9.53 25.10
CA ALA A 388 0.71 10.07 24.50
C ALA A 388 0.91 9.56 23.07
N ARG A 389 0.63 8.27 22.79
CA ARG A 389 0.71 7.71 21.43
C ARG A 389 -0.22 8.42 20.44
N LEU A 390 -1.45 8.69 20.85
CA LEU A 390 -2.41 9.40 19.99
C LEU A 390 -2.00 10.85 19.76
N TYR A 391 -1.34 11.48 20.73
CA TYR A 391 -0.75 12.80 20.51
C TYR A 391 0.45 12.74 19.56
N ASP A 392 1.33 11.75 19.68
CA ASP A 392 2.43 11.53 18.74
C ASP A 392 1.90 11.42 17.30
N LEU A 393 0.78 10.73 17.08
CA LEU A 393 0.12 10.67 15.77
C LEU A 393 -0.34 12.04 15.27
N ARG A 394 -0.92 12.88 16.14
CA ARG A 394 -1.37 14.25 15.78
C ARG A 394 -0.19 15.16 15.46
N VAL A 395 0.89 15.06 16.23
CA VAL A 395 2.14 15.77 15.97
C VAL A 395 2.72 15.32 14.63
N GLN A 396 2.81 14.01 14.41
CA GLN A 396 3.32 13.46 13.15
C GLN A 396 2.46 13.93 11.97
N TYR A 397 1.13 13.88 12.08
CA TYR A 397 0.25 14.40 11.03
C TYR A 397 0.50 15.87 10.71
N THR A 398 0.69 16.68 11.75
CA THR A 398 1.03 18.11 11.59
C THR A 398 2.38 18.30 10.90
N ILE A 399 3.38 17.47 11.22
CA ILE A 399 4.68 17.46 10.56
C ILE A 399 4.52 17.10 9.09
N GLU A 400 3.81 16.02 8.75
CA GLU A 400 3.56 15.57 7.38
C GLU A 400 2.94 16.68 6.52
N LEU A 401 1.93 17.40 7.03
CA LEU A 401 1.30 18.51 6.31
C LEU A 401 2.16 19.77 6.24
N LYS A 402 3.13 19.93 7.15
CA LYS A 402 4.04 21.08 7.17
C LYS A 402 5.22 20.88 6.22
N THR A 403 5.76 19.68 6.14
CA THR A 403 6.96 19.35 5.36
C THR A 403 6.66 18.98 3.91
N ASP A 404 5.45 18.49 3.62
CA ASP A 404 5.06 18.07 2.27
C ASP A 404 3.89 18.92 1.75
N LEU A 405 4.21 19.78 0.77
CA LEU A 405 3.23 20.65 0.12
C LEU A 405 2.09 19.86 -0.54
N ARG A 406 2.37 18.70 -1.14
CA ARG A 406 1.35 17.89 -1.82
C ARG A 406 0.34 17.33 -0.82
N LYS A 407 0.81 16.86 0.34
CA LYS A 407 -0.07 16.42 1.43
C LYS A 407 -0.92 17.57 1.95
N ARG A 408 -0.32 18.76 2.12
CA ARG A 408 -1.02 19.99 2.55
C ARG A 408 -2.11 20.43 1.59
N GLU A 409 -1.91 20.23 0.29
CA GLU A 409 -2.89 20.55 -0.75
C GLU A 409 -4.02 19.53 -0.84
N LEU A 410 -3.82 18.31 -0.34
CA LEU A 410 -4.78 17.21 -0.38
C LEU A 410 -5.56 17.01 0.92
N PHE A 411 -4.98 17.34 2.07
CA PHE A 411 -5.59 17.09 3.37
C PHE A 411 -5.64 18.35 4.23
N ASP A 412 -6.78 18.60 4.89
CA ASP A 412 -6.91 19.70 5.84
C ASP A 412 -6.25 19.37 7.19
N LYS A 413 -5.92 20.42 7.95
CA LYS A 413 -5.37 20.30 9.29
C LYS A 413 -6.38 19.67 10.24
N PHE A 414 -5.86 18.92 11.21
CA PHE A 414 -6.65 18.42 12.32
C PHE A 414 -7.13 19.57 13.22
N ARG A 415 -8.42 19.58 13.57
CA ARG A 415 -9.06 20.58 14.43
C ARG A 415 -10.01 19.88 15.38
N SER A 416 -10.11 20.34 16.60
CA SER A 416 -11.07 19.88 17.59
C SER A 416 -11.73 21.07 18.26
N ILE A 417 -12.82 20.84 18.99
CA ILE A 417 -13.42 21.83 19.88
C ILE A 417 -13.59 21.23 21.28
N PRO A 418 -13.45 22.00 22.37
CA PRO A 418 -13.73 21.50 23.71
C PRO A 418 -15.19 21.08 23.84
N TYR A 419 -15.47 20.03 24.60
CA TYR A 419 -16.84 19.57 24.81
C TYR A 419 -17.73 20.63 25.46
N SER A 420 -17.19 21.44 26.37
CA SER A 420 -17.93 22.58 26.94
C SER A 420 -18.38 23.58 25.88
N ALA A 421 -17.52 23.85 24.90
CA ALA A 421 -17.75 24.77 23.81
C ALA A 421 -18.76 24.19 22.79
N PHE A 422 -18.69 22.88 22.52
CA PHE A 422 -19.71 22.18 21.75
C PHE A 422 -21.09 22.26 22.43
N ARG A 423 -21.14 22.01 23.74
CA ARG A 423 -22.39 22.01 24.52
C ARG A 423 -23.02 23.41 24.60
N SER A 424 -22.24 24.48 24.57
CA SER A 424 -22.78 25.85 24.53
C SER A 424 -23.44 26.22 23.20
N LEU A 425 -23.18 25.47 22.11
CA LEU A 425 -23.87 25.70 20.83
C LEU A 425 -25.36 25.37 20.90
N GLY A 426 -25.76 24.42 21.78
CA GLY A 426 -27.16 24.02 21.95
C GLY A 426 -27.79 23.25 20.78
N ARG A 427 -27.10 23.19 19.63
CA ARG A 427 -27.49 22.49 18.40
C ARG A 427 -26.26 22.31 17.50
N LEU A 428 -26.36 21.45 16.49
CA LEU A 428 -25.33 21.39 15.44
C LEU A 428 -25.36 22.67 14.58
N PRO A 429 -24.20 23.30 14.30
CA PRO A 429 -24.14 24.51 13.49
C PRO A 429 -24.60 24.23 12.06
N LYS A 430 -25.39 25.13 11.48
CA LYS A 430 -25.82 24.99 10.08
C LYS A 430 -24.76 25.60 9.18
N PRO A 431 -24.21 24.86 8.19
CA PRO A 431 -23.23 25.41 7.27
C PRO A 431 -23.72 26.71 6.63
N SER A 432 -24.96 26.73 6.13
CA SER A 432 -25.57 27.88 5.46
C SER A 432 -25.81 29.10 6.35
N ASN A 433 -25.64 29.00 7.67
CA ASN A 433 -25.83 30.10 8.60
C ASN A 433 -24.48 30.74 8.99
N VAL A 434 -24.31 32.01 8.63
CA VAL A 434 -23.07 32.76 8.87
C VAL A 434 -22.75 32.91 10.35
N ASP A 435 -23.76 33.13 11.20
CA ASP A 435 -23.57 33.34 12.64
C ASP A 435 -23.15 32.04 13.34
N ASP A 436 -23.78 30.91 12.98
CA ASP A 436 -23.41 29.58 13.48
C ASP A 436 -21.93 29.28 13.16
N MET A 437 -21.52 29.56 11.92
CA MET A 437 -20.14 29.32 11.47
C MET A 437 -19.15 30.34 12.07
N ALA A 438 -19.57 31.57 12.36
CA ALA A 438 -18.74 32.57 13.02
C ALA A 438 -18.44 32.18 14.47
N GLY A 439 -19.48 31.77 15.24
CA GLY A 439 -19.30 31.28 16.61
C GLY A 439 -18.41 30.03 16.68
N LEU A 440 -18.59 29.10 15.74
CA LEU A 440 -17.74 27.92 15.61
C LEU A 440 -16.28 28.27 15.32
N ARG A 441 -16.04 29.23 14.41
CA ARG A 441 -14.68 29.72 14.09
C ARG A 441 -14.03 30.44 15.28
N GLU A 442 -14.80 31.17 16.08
CA GLU A 442 -14.30 31.81 17.30
C GLU A 442 -13.80 30.76 18.29
N HIS A 443 -14.58 29.70 18.52
CA HIS A 443 -14.18 28.60 19.42
C HIS A 443 -12.91 27.89 18.92
N LEU A 444 -12.82 27.63 17.61
CA LEU A 444 -11.62 27.07 16.97
C LEU A 444 -10.39 27.99 17.09
N ARG A 445 -10.56 29.31 16.96
CA ARG A 445 -9.46 30.29 17.07
C ARG A 445 -8.99 30.47 18.51
N ALA A 446 -9.93 30.52 19.46
CA ALA A 446 -9.63 30.65 20.88
C ALA A 446 -8.78 29.47 21.39
N GLU A 447 -8.96 28.28 20.82
CA GLU A 447 -8.13 27.11 21.12
C GLU A 447 -6.68 27.24 20.60
N VAL A 448 -6.49 27.82 19.41
CA VAL A 448 -5.16 28.09 18.83
C VAL A 448 -4.34 29.09 19.65
N HIS A 449 -5.01 29.96 20.43
CA HIS A 449 -4.37 31.03 21.21
C HIS A 449 -4.14 30.65 22.69
N ARG A 450 -4.53 29.45 23.13
CA ARG A 450 -4.21 28.97 24.48
C ARG A 450 -2.72 28.62 24.57
N THR A 451 -2.03 29.18 25.56
CA THR A 451 -0.63 28.82 25.88
C THR A 451 -0.54 27.36 26.35
N GLU A 452 0.63 26.71 26.17
CA GLU A 452 0.86 25.29 26.53
C GLU A 452 0.44 24.92 27.98
N GLY A 453 0.44 25.87 28.92
CA GLY A 453 -0.02 25.66 30.30
C GLY A 453 -1.54 25.67 30.52
N GLN A 454 -2.35 25.96 29.50
CA GLN A 454 -3.83 26.09 29.59
C GLN A 454 -4.61 24.97 28.88
N LEU A 455 -3.91 24.10 28.13
CA LEU A 455 -4.50 22.91 27.53
C LEU A 455 -4.21 21.70 28.42
N PRO A 456 -5.15 20.74 28.55
CA PRO A 456 -4.82 19.48 29.19
C PRO A 456 -3.68 18.84 28.42
N ALA A 457 -2.67 18.32 29.13
CA ALA A 457 -1.46 17.75 28.54
C ALA A 457 -1.77 16.72 27.42
N TRP A 458 -2.90 16.00 27.54
CA TRP A 458 -3.37 15.07 26.53
C TRP A 458 -4.91 15.14 26.39
N PRO A 459 -5.44 15.85 25.36
CA PRO A 459 -6.87 15.95 25.12
C PRO A 459 -7.43 14.63 24.56
N TYR A 460 -8.58 14.22 25.09
CA TYR A 460 -9.31 13.03 24.66
C TYR A 460 -10.30 13.40 23.57
N ILE A 461 -10.00 13.00 22.33
CA ILE A 461 -10.79 13.39 21.17
C ILE A 461 -11.81 12.31 20.80
N VAL A 462 -13.07 12.73 20.71
CA VAL A 462 -14.18 11.92 20.21
C VAL A 462 -14.48 12.29 18.77
N PHE A 463 -14.45 11.30 17.88
CA PHE A 463 -14.97 11.39 16.52
C PHE A 463 -16.40 10.85 16.50
N PHE A 464 -17.35 11.63 15.98
CA PHE A 464 -18.69 11.14 15.73
C PHE A 464 -18.84 10.75 14.27
N SER A 465 -19.22 9.50 14.00
CA SER A 465 -19.70 9.08 12.69
C SER A 465 -21.23 8.99 12.73
N TYR A 466 -21.88 9.77 11.88
CA TYR A 466 -23.32 9.97 11.91
C TYR A 466 -23.86 10.36 10.54
N GLU A 467 -25.17 10.24 10.36
CA GLU A 467 -25.87 10.67 9.15
C GLU A 467 -26.31 12.12 9.23
N TRP A 468 -26.13 12.84 8.13
CA TRP A 468 -26.74 14.15 7.91
C TRP A 468 -28.23 13.99 7.62
N ARG A 469 -29.06 14.28 8.63
CA ARG A 469 -30.52 14.01 8.58
C ARG A 469 -31.35 15.09 7.91
N GLY A 470 -30.79 16.26 7.64
CA GLY A 470 -31.52 17.40 7.06
C GLY A 470 -31.74 17.32 5.55
N ARG A 471 -31.79 16.12 4.96
CA ARG A 471 -31.97 15.95 3.51
C ARG A 471 -33.40 16.35 3.11
N ARG A 472 -33.55 17.44 2.35
CA ARG A 472 -34.83 17.86 1.74
C ARG A 472 -34.67 17.99 0.24
N VAL A 473 -35.64 17.51 -0.53
CA VAL A 473 -35.66 17.63 -1.99
C VAL A 473 -35.48 19.11 -2.37
N GLY A 474 -34.46 19.43 -3.17
CA GLY A 474 -34.16 20.79 -3.62
C GLY A 474 -33.41 21.69 -2.62
N ARG A 475 -32.89 21.17 -1.49
CA ARG A 475 -32.04 21.92 -0.54
C ARG A 475 -30.72 21.20 -0.25
N LEU A 476 -29.72 21.97 0.18
CA LEU A 476 -28.47 21.42 0.73
C LEU A 476 -28.80 20.55 1.95
N ASN A 477 -28.14 19.40 2.08
CA ASN A 477 -28.28 18.55 3.26
C ASN A 477 -27.85 19.32 4.50
N GLU A 478 -28.66 19.32 5.56
CA GLU A 478 -28.25 19.84 6.87
C GLU A 478 -27.71 18.71 7.76
N PRO A 479 -26.74 19.00 8.65
CA PRO A 479 -26.14 17.99 9.52
C PRO A 479 -27.12 17.40 10.53
N ASP A 480 -28.20 18.12 10.86
CA ASP A 480 -29.20 17.71 11.83
C ASP A 480 -30.63 18.02 11.35
N ASP A 481 -31.61 17.47 12.06
CA ASP A 481 -33.02 17.80 11.89
C ASP A 481 -33.46 18.99 12.76
N ASN A 482 -34.74 19.36 12.62
CA ASN A 482 -35.34 20.46 13.36
C ASN A 482 -35.45 20.17 14.87
N ASP A 483 -35.41 18.90 15.28
CA ASP A 483 -35.52 18.45 16.66
C ASP A 483 -34.14 18.29 17.32
N HIS A 484 -33.07 18.63 16.59
CA HIS A 484 -31.67 18.52 17.02
C HIS A 484 -31.31 17.10 17.46
N THR A 485 -31.84 16.10 16.76
CA THR A 485 -31.72 14.70 17.15
C THR A 485 -30.26 14.26 17.23
N GLN A 486 -29.43 14.59 16.24
CA GLN A 486 -28.02 14.18 16.25
C GLN A 486 -27.24 14.91 17.33
N TYR A 487 -27.44 16.22 17.50
CA TYR A 487 -26.83 16.98 18.59
C TYR A 487 -27.14 16.36 19.96
N ASN A 488 -28.41 16.07 20.22
CA ASN A 488 -28.86 15.50 21.49
C ASN A 488 -28.26 14.09 21.72
N ARG A 489 -28.17 13.27 20.67
CA ARG A 489 -27.49 11.96 20.73
C ARG A 489 -26.00 12.08 21.00
N MET A 490 -25.30 13.05 20.39
CA MET A 490 -23.88 13.30 20.65
C MET A 490 -23.64 13.69 22.11
N VAL A 491 -24.45 14.61 22.64
CA VAL A 491 -24.38 15.04 24.06
C VAL A 491 -24.64 13.84 24.98
N ASP A 492 -25.70 13.08 24.75
CA ASP A 492 -26.01 11.88 25.54
C ASP A 492 -24.86 10.85 25.50
N ALA A 493 -24.29 10.60 24.32
CA ALA A 493 -23.16 9.69 24.16
C ALA A 493 -21.91 10.14 24.94
N VAL A 494 -21.57 11.44 24.93
CA VAL A 494 -20.45 11.95 25.74
C VAL A 494 -20.74 11.84 27.24
N GLU A 495 -21.95 12.15 27.69
CA GLU A 495 -22.32 12.03 29.10
C GLU A 495 -22.32 10.57 29.57
N LEU A 496 -22.74 9.62 28.70
CA LEU A 496 -22.61 8.18 28.95
C LEU A 496 -21.14 7.75 29.01
N LEU A 497 -20.28 8.24 28.11
CA LEU A 497 -18.84 7.98 28.12
C LEU A 497 -18.20 8.44 29.43
N LEU A 498 -18.54 9.64 29.91
CA LEU A 498 -18.05 10.21 31.17
C LEU A 498 -18.58 9.47 32.41
N GLY A 499 -19.80 8.93 32.33
CA GLY A 499 -20.42 8.15 33.39
C GLY A 499 -19.87 6.72 33.53
N ASN A 500 -19.25 6.19 32.48
CA ASN A 500 -18.79 4.80 32.42
C ASN A 500 -17.42 4.63 33.11
N LYS A 501 -17.42 4.69 34.44
CA LYS A 501 -16.19 4.77 35.26
C LYS A 501 -15.32 3.51 35.28
N ASP A 502 -15.79 2.34 34.81
CA ASP A 502 -15.13 1.07 35.12
C ASP A 502 -15.11 -0.03 34.03
N LYS A 503 -15.63 0.16 32.80
CA LYS A 503 -15.79 -0.99 31.86
C LYS A 503 -15.41 -0.80 30.40
N THR A 504 -15.29 0.43 29.88
CA THR A 504 -15.20 0.64 28.42
C THR A 504 -13.95 1.36 27.94
N THR A 505 -13.24 2.08 28.79
CA THR A 505 -12.00 2.78 28.42
C THR A 505 -10.93 2.53 29.49
N ARG A 506 -9.76 2.01 29.08
CA ARG A 506 -8.58 1.79 29.95
C ARG A 506 -7.92 3.11 30.41
N THR A 507 -8.63 4.23 30.30
CA THR A 507 -8.09 5.57 30.53
C THR A 507 -8.31 6.04 31.96
N ARG A 508 -7.34 6.79 32.48
CA ARG A 508 -7.46 7.64 33.67
C ARG A 508 -8.84 8.33 33.71
N LYS A 509 -9.47 8.39 34.89
CA LYS A 509 -10.79 9.03 35.14
C LYS A 509 -11.02 10.21 34.19
N LEU A 510 -11.85 10.00 33.16
CA LEU A 510 -12.11 11.00 32.13
C LEU A 510 -13.00 12.10 32.71
N THR A 511 -12.62 13.35 32.53
CA THR A 511 -13.34 14.53 33.01
C THR A 511 -13.79 15.39 31.83
N ARG A 512 -14.84 16.18 32.01
CA ARG A 512 -15.45 16.98 30.93
C ARG A 512 -14.47 17.95 30.26
N ASP A 513 -13.56 18.53 31.04
CA ASP A 513 -12.52 19.46 30.57
C ASP A 513 -11.45 18.81 29.69
N ARG A 514 -11.33 17.47 29.74
CA ARG A 514 -10.41 16.70 28.89
C ARG A 514 -11.05 16.22 27.59
N VAL A 515 -12.37 16.31 27.45
CA VAL A 515 -13.07 15.82 26.24
C VAL A 515 -13.14 16.92 25.20
N PHE A 516 -12.74 16.55 23.99
CA PHE A 516 -12.83 17.38 22.81
C PHE A 516 -13.52 16.59 21.71
N ILE A 517 -14.16 17.30 20.80
CA ILE A 517 -14.94 16.69 19.72
C ILE A 517 -14.33 17.12 18.39
N TRP A 518 -14.11 16.14 17.53
CA TRP A 518 -13.93 16.37 16.10
C TRP A 518 -15.31 16.29 15.43
N LEU A 519 -15.68 17.35 14.72
CA LEU A 519 -16.94 17.44 13.98
C LEU A 519 -16.66 17.76 12.51
N ASP A 520 -17.31 17.02 11.63
CA ASP A 520 -17.27 17.22 10.18
C ASP A 520 -17.77 18.60 9.76
N VAL A 521 -18.86 19.09 10.33
CA VAL A 521 -19.42 20.42 10.04
C VAL A 521 -18.48 21.55 10.49
N ALA A 522 -17.64 21.30 11.49
CA ALA A 522 -16.66 22.27 11.98
C ALA A 522 -15.34 22.21 11.21
N SER A 523 -15.01 21.03 10.68
CA SER A 523 -13.68 20.74 10.16
C SER A 523 -13.63 20.69 8.64
N ILE A 524 -14.79 20.57 7.98
CA ILE A 524 -14.92 20.57 6.53
C ILE A 524 -15.67 21.84 6.14
N ASP A 525 -15.04 22.67 5.31
CA ASP A 525 -15.66 23.92 4.85
C ASP A 525 -16.71 23.63 3.75
N GLN A 526 -17.94 23.34 4.18
CA GLN A 526 -19.03 22.86 3.33
C GLN A 526 -19.54 23.90 2.32
N ASN A 527 -19.32 25.19 2.59
CA ASN A 527 -19.76 26.28 1.71
C ASN A 527 -18.63 26.83 0.85
N ASN A 528 -17.41 26.31 1.00
CA ASN A 528 -16.29 26.84 0.26
C ASN A 528 -16.37 26.43 -1.20
N GLN A 529 -16.77 27.38 -2.03
CA GLN A 529 -16.86 27.20 -3.48
C GLN A 529 -15.49 27.26 -4.16
N VAL A 530 -14.40 27.57 -3.43
CA VAL A 530 -13.05 27.47 -3.99
C VAL A 530 -12.78 26.00 -4.35
N PRO A 531 -12.46 25.70 -5.62
CA PRO A 531 -12.21 24.33 -6.06
C PRO A 531 -11.19 23.63 -5.17
N GLY A 532 -11.55 22.43 -4.69
CA GLY A 532 -10.69 21.60 -3.84
C GLY A 532 -10.72 21.90 -2.34
N ALA A 533 -11.27 23.04 -1.88
CA ALA A 533 -11.28 23.39 -0.46
C ALA A 533 -12.11 22.42 0.40
N GLN A 534 -13.35 22.14 0.00
CA GLN A 534 -14.19 21.11 0.64
C GLN A 534 -13.56 19.71 0.46
N GLY A 535 -12.99 19.46 -0.73
CA GLY A 535 -12.34 18.19 -1.08
C GLY A 535 -11.18 17.81 -0.14
N ARG A 536 -10.44 18.80 0.38
CA ARG A 536 -9.37 18.56 1.38
C ARG A 536 -9.91 18.04 2.71
N GLY A 537 -11.00 18.63 3.20
CA GLY A 537 -11.63 18.21 4.45
C GLY A 537 -12.20 16.79 4.33
N VAL A 538 -12.92 16.52 3.23
CA VAL A 538 -13.45 15.18 2.94
C VAL A 538 -12.31 14.16 2.79
N SER A 539 -11.23 14.51 2.10
CA SER A 539 -10.07 13.62 1.95
C SER A 539 -9.32 13.41 3.27
N ALA A 540 -9.36 14.34 4.22
CA ALA A 540 -8.72 14.14 5.51
C ALA A 540 -9.47 13.14 6.41
N LEU A 541 -10.77 12.90 6.18
CA LEU A 541 -11.64 12.09 7.05
C LEU A 541 -11.00 10.75 7.50
N PRO A 542 -10.50 9.88 6.59
CA PRO A 542 -9.90 8.62 7.02
C PRO A 542 -8.68 8.81 7.92
N LEU A 543 -7.87 9.84 7.66
CA LEU A 543 -6.70 10.14 8.48
C LEU A 543 -7.12 10.66 9.86
N VAL A 544 -8.15 11.51 9.92
CA VAL A 544 -8.69 12.03 11.18
C VAL A 544 -9.18 10.91 12.10
N VAL A 545 -9.85 9.88 11.56
CA VAL A 545 -10.29 8.72 12.36
C VAL A 545 -9.13 8.11 13.13
N THR A 546 -7.93 8.02 12.53
CA THR A 546 -6.74 7.49 13.22
C THR A 546 -6.18 8.39 14.32
N LEU A 547 -6.50 9.68 14.31
CA LEU A 547 -6.00 10.66 15.26
C LEU A 547 -6.87 10.78 16.52
N CYS A 548 -8.06 10.20 16.51
CA CYS A 548 -9.04 10.31 17.60
C CYS A 548 -8.90 9.17 18.61
N ASN A 549 -9.17 9.44 19.90
CA ASN A 549 -9.13 8.42 20.95
C ASN A 549 -10.30 7.44 20.80
N THR A 550 -11.47 7.95 20.44
CA THR A 550 -12.68 7.14 20.30
C THR A 550 -13.49 7.59 19.12
N MET A 551 -14.00 6.61 18.37
CA MET A 551 -15.12 6.84 17.47
C MET A 551 -16.40 6.37 18.13
N ILE A 552 -17.41 7.25 18.11
CA ILE A 552 -18.78 6.90 18.48
C ILE A 552 -19.62 6.91 17.20
N SER A 553 -20.09 5.74 16.81
CA SER A 553 -21.04 5.56 15.71
C SER A 553 -22.46 5.80 16.23
N LEU A 554 -23.16 6.80 15.68
CA LEU A 554 -24.57 7.04 15.98
C LEU A 554 -25.44 6.09 15.14
N VAL A 555 -25.67 4.88 15.65
CA VAL A 555 -26.26 3.79 14.87
C VAL A 555 -27.74 4.04 14.59
N ASP A 556 -28.13 3.76 13.35
CA ASP A 556 -29.50 3.61 12.85
C ASP A 556 -29.56 2.29 12.04
N ASP A 557 -30.75 1.91 11.57
CA ASP A 557 -30.97 0.63 10.87
C ASP A 557 -30.13 0.47 9.58
N SER A 558 -29.68 1.58 8.99
CA SER A 558 -28.93 1.63 7.73
C SER A 558 -27.45 1.94 7.92
N TYR A 559 -27.00 2.19 9.15
CA TYR A 559 -25.68 2.78 9.38
C TYR A 559 -24.54 1.96 8.76
N PHE A 560 -24.54 0.65 8.99
CA PHE A 560 -23.51 -0.24 8.48
C PHE A 560 -23.71 -0.66 7.01
N SER A 561 -24.81 -0.28 6.36
CA SER A 561 -24.98 -0.47 4.92
C SER A 561 -24.50 0.74 4.11
N ARG A 562 -24.13 1.86 4.75
CA ARG A 562 -23.49 3.00 4.07
C ARG A 562 -21.99 2.77 3.93
N ALA A 563 -21.47 2.83 2.71
CA ALA A 563 -20.09 2.50 2.41
C ALA A 563 -19.06 3.38 3.16
N TRP A 564 -19.30 4.69 3.26
CA TRP A 564 -18.43 5.61 3.99
C TRP A 564 -18.42 5.32 5.50
N CYS A 565 -19.58 5.15 6.14
CA CYS A 565 -19.67 4.75 7.55
C CYS A 565 -19.01 3.39 7.79
N ALA A 566 -19.20 2.43 6.87
CA ALA A 566 -18.64 1.10 6.98
C ALA A 566 -17.09 1.10 6.87
N VAL A 567 -16.50 1.93 6.01
CA VAL A 567 -15.03 2.04 5.89
C VAL A 567 -14.41 2.78 7.08
N GLU A 568 -15.07 3.81 7.62
CA GLU A 568 -14.66 4.48 8.88
C GLU A 568 -14.71 3.50 10.05
N ALA A 569 -15.79 2.73 10.15
CA ALA A 569 -15.96 1.65 11.13
C ALA A 569 -14.87 0.59 11.00
N LEU A 570 -14.56 0.16 9.78
CA LEU A 570 -13.49 -0.80 9.51
C LEU A 570 -12.13 -0.24 9.94
N LEU A 571 -11.82 1.00 9.57
CA LEU A 571 -10.57 1.66 9.95
C LEU A 571 -10.41 1.76 11.47
N MET A 572 -11.44 2.21 12.18
CA MET A 572 -11.38 2.26 13.64
C MET A 572 -11.27 0.86 14.27
N GLN A 573 -11.99 -0.14 13.74
CA GLN A 573 -11.88 -1.51 14.26
C GLN A 573 -10.46 -2.07 14.06
N SER A 574 -9.79 -1.74 12.96
CA SER A 574 -8.38 -2.08 12.75
C SER A 574 -7.46 -1.39 13.77
N LEU A 575 -7.73 -0.13 14.14
CA LEU A 575 -6.94 0.59 15.16
C LEU A 575 -7.12 0.05 16.58
N VAL A 576 -8.33 -0.41 16.93
CA VAL A 576 -8.61 -1.01 18.24
C VAL A 576 -7.68 -2.18 18.56
N SER A 577 -7.16 -2.89 17.54
CA SER A 577 -6.18 -3.97 17.70
C SER A 577 -4.86 -3.54 18.38
N TYR A 578 -4.47 -2.26 18.29
CA TYR A 578 -3.30 -1.73 18.99
C TYR A 578 -3.56 -1.42 20.47
N GLY A 579 -4.83 -1.28 20.86
CA GLY A 579 -5.23 -1.00 22.24
C GLY A 579 -5.15 0.48 22.64
N HIS A 580 -4.91 1.40 21.70
CA HIS A 580 -4.91 2.86 21.94
C HIS A 580 -6.28 3.51 21.68
N HIS A 581 -7.09 2.90 20.82
CA HIS A 581 -8.37 3.45 20.36
C HIS A 581 -9.55 2.68 20.94
N ALA A 582 -10.72 3.31 20.93
CA ALA A 582 -12.00 2.65 21.19
C ALA A 582 -13.02 2.93 20.08
N HIS A 583 -13.88 1.95 19.80
CA HIS A 583 -15.04 2.12 18.95
C HIS A 583 -16.30 1.80 19.76
N LEU A 584 -17.19 2.77 19.90
CA LEU A 584 -18.46 2.65 20.60
C LEU A 584 -19.64 2.88 19.64
N GLU A 585 -20.76 2.23 19.91
CA GLU A 585 -22.04 2.42 19.22
C GLU A 585 -23.02 3.08 20.19
N HIS A 586 -23.59 4.21 19.78
CA HIS A 586 -24.70 4.86 20.49
C HIS A 586 -26.03 4.43 19.87
N HIS A 587 -26.88 3.81 20.68
CA HIS A 587 -28.23 3.43 20.33
C HIS A 587 -29.21 4.39 21.00
N ALA A 588 -30.12 4.95 20.20
CA ALA A 588 -31.18 5.82 20.71
C ALA A 588 -32.10 5.05 21.68
N PRO A 589 -32.74 5.74 22.64
CA PRO A 589 -33.64 5.09 23.58
C PRO A 589 -34.80 4.43 22.84
N GLN A 590 -35.16 3.21 23.23
CA GLN A 590 -36.36 2.55 22.69
C GLN A 590 -37.60 3.30 23.17
N LEU A 591 -38.45 3.75 22.23
CA LEU A 591 -39.73 4.38 22.55
C LEU A 591 -40.65 3.36 23.23
N GLY A 592 -40.61 3.29 24.56
CA GLY A 592 -41.45 2.35 25.32
C GLY A 592 -41.43 2.48 26.84
N THR A 593 -40.51 3.25 27.45
CA THR A 593 -40.49 3.46 28.91
C THR A 593 -40.20 4.92 29.25
N ASP A 594 -41.07 5.50 30.07
CA ASP A 594 -41.09 6.87 30.63
C ASP A 594 -40.42 8.01 29.83
N LYS A 595 -41.27 8.83 29.22
CA LYS A 595 -40.94 9.99 28.36
C LYS A 595 -40.13 11.11 29.03
N GLN A 596 -39.72 10.98 30.29
CA GLN A 596 -39.05 12.08 31.02
C GLN A 596 -37.54 11.94 31.23
N GLN A 597 -36.90 10.82 30.89
CA GLN A 597 -35.43 10.75 30.96
C GLN A 597 -34.81 9.51 30.29
N ALA A 598 -35.39 9.02 29.20
CA ALA A 598 -34.84 7.87 28.49
C ALA A 598 -33.47 8.23 27.86
N ARG A 599 -32.37 7.88 28.54
CA ARG A 599 -31.01 7.96 27.98
C ARG A 599 -30.79 6.85 26.96
N GLY A 600 -29.93 7.09 25.98
CA GLY A 600 -29.50 6.07 25.05
C GLY A 600 -28.61 5.03 25.73
N THR A 601 -28.07 4.12 24.93
CA THR A 601 -27.06 3.15 25.40
C THR A 601 -25.78 3.29 24.59
N LEU A 602 -24.64 3.11 25.26
CA LEU A 602 -23.32 3.20 24.66
C LEU A 602 -22.61 1.86 24.87
N ILE A 603 -22.38 1.13 23.77
CA ILE A 603 -21.80 -0.22 23.81
C ILE A 603 -20.51 -0.31 22.97
N PRO A 604 -19.52 -1.13 23.34
CA PRO A 604 -18.36 -1.39 22.48
C PRO A 604 -18.76 -2.04 21.15
N SER A 605 -18.28 -1.50 20.03
CA SER A 605 -18.46 -2.10 18.71
C SER A 605 -17.51 -3.27 18.51
N ARG A 606 -18.03 -4.40 18.00
CA ARG A 606 -17.25 -5.62 17.68
C ARG A 606 -17.60 -6.12 16.28
N ARG A 607 -17.46 -5.26 15.28
CA ARG A 607 -17.93 -5.51 13.91
C ARG A 607 -16.86 -5.79 12.88
N LEU A 608 -15.58 -5.87 13.27
CA LEU A 608 -14.47 -6.11 12.33
C LEU A 608 -14.77 -7.21 11.29
N LYS A 609 -15.18 -8.41 11.72
CA LYS A 609 -15.52 -9.53 10.81
C LYS A 609 -16.67 -9.22 9.85
N GLN A 610 -17.67 -8.43 10.27
CA GLN A 610 -18.82 -8.06 9.45
C GLN A 610 -18.50 -7.00 8.40
N LEU A 611 -17.36 -6.31 8.55
CA LEU A 611 -16.93 -5.18 7.72
C LEU A 611 -15.75 -5.53 6.80
N GLN A 612 -15.20 -6.74 6.89
CA GLN A 612 -14.07 -7.17 6.05
C GLN A 612 -14.41 -7.24 4.54
N ASP A 613 -15.70 -7.34 4.19
CA ASP A 613 -16.18 -7.39 2.80
C ASP A 613 -16.52 -6.02 2.20
N VAL A 614 -16.26 -4.89 2.91
CA VAL A 614 -16.53 -3.53 2.40
C VAL A 614 -15.90 -3.25 1.03
N ALA A 615 -14.72 -3.81 0.76
CA ALA A 615 -14.04 -3.63 -0.51
C ALA A 615 -14.70 -4.41 -1.67
N THR A 616 -15.35 -5.54 -1.40
CA THR A 616 -15.79 -6.49 -2.45
C THR A 616 -17.30 -6.53 -2.61
N ASN A 617 -18.06 -6.23 -1.56
CA ASN A 617 -19.51 -6.40 -1.54
C ASN A 617 -20.26 -5.12 -1.93
N GLY A 618 -20.26 -4.80 -3.22
CA GLY A 618 -20.90 -3.59 -3.74
C GLY A 618 -22.41 -3.50 -3.52
N SER A 619 -23.10 -4.64 -3.44
CA SER A 619 -24.56 -4.70 -3.25
C SER A 619 -24.97 -4.47 -1.79
N LYS A 620 -24.16 -4.90 -0.82
CA LYS A 620 -24.39 -4.68 0.61
C LYS A 620 -24.16 -3.23 1.04
N TYR A 621 -23.16 -2.58 0.46
CA TYR A 621 -22.73 -1.24 0.87
C TYR A 621 -23.14 -0.18 -0.14
N ALA A 622 -24.11 0.67 0.18
CA ALA A 622 -24.57 1.76 -0.66
C ALA A 622 -23.58 2.93 -0.68
N VAL A 623 -23.37 3.51 -1.87
CA VAL A 623 -22.63 4.76 -2.07
C VAL A 623 -23.57 5.84 -2.56
N THR A 624 -23.37 7.09 -2.11
CA THR A 624 -24.12 8.24 -2.63
C THR A 624 -23.67 8.61 -4.04
N LYS A 625 -22.37 8.44 -4.34
CA LYS A 625 -21.80 8.65 -5.67
C LYS A 625 -21.05 7.39 -6.11
N LEU A 626 -21.28 6.94 -7.34
CA LEU A 626 -20.63 5.74 -7.87
C LEU A 626 -19.10 5.88 -7.95
N GLU A 627 -18.60 7.09 -8.20
CA GLU A 627 -17.17 7.44 -8.24
C GLU A 627 -16.45 7.14 -6.91
N ASP A 628 -17.14 7.20 -5.76
CA ASP A 628 -16.54 6.95 -4.45
C ASP A 628 -16.09 5.49 -4.28
N ARG A 629 -16.59 4.56 -5.10
CA ARG A 629 -16.31 3.12 -4.97
C ARG A 629 -14.82 2.81 -4.96
N ALA A 630 -14.05 3.42 -5.85
CA ALA A 630 -12.61 3.18 -5.93
C ALA A 630 -11.91 3.62 -4.63
N SER A 631 -12.29 4.78 -4.09
CA SER A 631 -11.78 5.30 -2.82
C SER A 631 -12.15 4.40 -1.64
N ILE A 632 -13.40 3.93 -1.55
CA ILE A 632 -13.85 3.00 -0.51
C ILE A 632 -13.04 1.70 -0.54
N ARG A 633 -12.86 1.10 -1.72
CA ARG A 633 -12.07 -0.13 -1.88
C ARG A 633 -10.64 0.04 -1.40
N PHE A 634 -10.01 1.13 -1.83
CA PHE A 634 -8.65 1.47 -1.44
C PHE A 634 -8.53 1.66 0.09
N LEU A 635 -9.41 2.47 0.68
CA LEU A 635 -9.40 2.75 2.12
C LEU A 635 -9.68 1.50 2.96
N ALA A 636 -10.60 0.63 2.53
CA ALA A 636 -10.87 -0.63 3.21
C ALA A 636 -9.65 -1.56 3.22
N ARG A 637 -8.88 -1.59 2.11
CA ARG A 637 -7.61 -2.30 2.06
C ARG A 637 -6.56 -1.66 2.99
N GLN A 638 -6.44 -0.34 2.98
CA GLN A 638 -5.51 0.35 3.88
C GLN A 638 -5.84 0.13 5.35
N ALA A 639 -7.13 0.08 5.72
CA ALA A 639 -7.57 -0.30 7.06
C ALA A 639 -7.09 -1.71 7.44
N LYS A 640 -7.28 -2.69 6.54
CA LYS A 640 -6.78 -4.05 6.75
C LYS A 640 -5.25 -4.09 6.93
N LEU A 641 -4.50 -3.31 6.17
CA LEU A 641 -3.04 -3.20 6.30
C LEU A 641 -2.61 -2.43 7.55
N LEU A 642 -3.48 -1.58 8.09
CA LEU A 642 -3.22 -0.88 9.33
C LEU A 642 -3.44 -1.77 10.55
N GLU A 643 -4.31 -2.78 10.49
CA GLU A 643 -4.56 -3.73 11.59
C GLU A 643 -3.27 -4.38 12.10
N LYS A 644 -3.12 -4.46 13.43
CA LYS A 644 -2.00 -5.12 14.11
C LYS A 644 -2.01 -6.62 13.80
N LEU A 645 -0.83 -7.16 13.46
CA LEU A 645 -0.61 -8.58 13.17
C LEU A 645 -0.59 -9.47 14.42
#